data_AF-A0A1K1P1L1-F1
#
_entry.id   AF-A0A1K1P1L1-F1
#
_cell.length_a   1.000
_cell.length_b   1.000
_cell.length_c   1.000
_cell.angle_alpha   90.00
_cell.angle_beta   90.00
_cell.angle_gamma   90.00
#
_symmetry.space_group_name_H-M   'P 1'
#
loop_
_entity.id
_entity.type
_entity.pdbx_description
1 polymer ?
#
loop_
_entity_poly.entity_id
_entity_poly.type
_entity_poly.pdbx_seq_one_letter_code
_entity_poly.pdbx_strand_id
1 'polypeptide(L)'
;MNKRKILTFITALTMSLTSLSFTPAYVVAEDSTAAVAASEENKGIYYSDKEDASIRVETGFNSGISLQGCNDDKFYEIGESPVKFTIDNENIAKITQIQGYLVNVRGVSAGETVLRAETSDGQKASVKIVSVVTPVTTTTAVWTNTTTATATYATTSTVIACFEPTVEFDTSPMKVGEVREGKFYNPETKKTDGGSVYAVFETVKVEYTEGSDTFKVTALEPGRAHINFGAKGCAFMGSVEFKVVDENGDSPTTTTTKQANSQTTYLTTATTTSTSTTTVIYDFWPTVELDKSPMQVGEVREGRFYNPETKKTEGGSVYSASDNIMIEYTKGSDTFRITALKAGKASITFSAKGCAFNNYVSLEVTGEDVLLPDFAPTVDFDTSDMKVGETRKGRFYNPISQKSTGGNIKASDNVSVKVEKDGSFEVTALKAGSAKLEITDNDCPFTGSVYFNVVEVSKMKGDSNCDGQMDMSDVVLIMQALANPNKYGENGTAKVHLTAQGKENADMDGNGLTVGDAQKIQMKLLGLDDDSEPLTPLAQAVGVDTTDEAIKLIRSYDLNDYNVNARETMKQMFESFKNDGFIYRFADGTGDDAVKLRDDYVNPPVLLGPYANFEDIVILYHVKAYDMNYQLYYFNRGKDYAGQSMSDYIKNRFGFNVTKVIDDKYFIFDSSKDGQNDISVIFALDDGHYCKVRCFGTEAELMKLAKSLKSVKLPLGEKKITDLNDVNALLIAYETEHKLPVSMITSISQGDKQVYVYLGTFDIKEQEKVIEQMKNYMKFMNIDEELVCFAIPQTVAD
;
A
#
# COMPACT_ATOMS: atom_id res chain seq x y z
N MET A 1 23.86 -23.47 17.28
CA MET A 1 23.33 -24.75 17.80
C MET A 1 21.89 -24.57 18.23
N ASN A 2 20.98 -25.31 17.57
CA ASN A 2 19.59 -25.70 17.91
C ASN A 2 18.60 -24.60 18.37
N LYS A 3 17.52 -24.24 17.65
CA LYS A 3 16.58 -25.06 16.84
C LYS A 3 16.37 -26.47 17.38
N ARG A 4 15.58 -26.59 18.45
CA ARG A 4 14.65 -27.71 18.77
C ARG A 4 14.21 -27.66 20.23
N LYS A 5 13.35 -26.69 20.56
CA LYS A 5 12.18 -26.83 21.44
C LYS A 5 11.09 -25.85 20.98
N ILE A 6 10.72 -26.00 19.70
CA ILE A 6 9.34 -25.79 19.26
C ILE A 6 8.57 -27.04 19.75
N LEU A 7 7.28 -26.88 20.05
CA LEU A 7 6.25 -27.94 20.13
C LEU A 7 5.63 -28.29 21.49
N THR A 8 5.45 -27.33 22.42
CA THR A 8 4.42 -27.49 23.50
C THR A 8 3.83 -26.19 24.08
N PHE A 9 3.94 -25.03 23.40
CA PHE A 9 3.31 -23.79 23.89
C PHE A 9 2.57 -22.98 22.81
N ILE A 10 2.42 -23.56 21.61
CA ILE A 10 1.60 -23.01 20.51
C ILE A 10 0.50 -24.03 20.22
N THR A 11 -0.45 -24.15 21.17
CA THR A 11 -1.76 -24.83 20.97
C THR A 11 -2.80 -24.44 22.03
N ALA A 12 -2.81 -23.18 22.49
CA ALA A 12 -3.83 -22.68 23.42
C ALA A 12 -4.08 -21.16 23.29
N LEU A 13 -4.02 -20.61 22.07
CA LEU A 13 -4.39 -19.22 21.81
C LEU A 13 -5.03 -19.05 20.42
N THR A 14 -6.04 -19.87 20.14
CA THR A 14 -7.02 -19.65 19.06
C THR A 14 -8.29 -20.41 19.44
N MET A 15 -9.11 -19.81 20.32
CA MET A 15 -10.56 -20.03 20.46
C MET A 15 -11.04 -19.31 21.72
N SER A 16 -11.53 -18.06 21.56
CA SER A 16 -12.61 -17.42 22.34
C SER A 16 -12.51 -15.90 22.20
N LEU A 17 -12.92 -15.36 21.06
CA LEU A 17 -13.20 -13.92 20.93
C LEU A 17 -14.37 -13.72 19.96
N THR A 18 -15.56 -14.15 20.39
CA THR A 18 -16.87 -13.73 19.87
C THR A 18 -17.92 -13.99 20.95
N SER A 19 -18.07 -13.04 21.88
CA SER A 19 -19.32 -12.81 22.62
C SER A 19 -19.24 -11.45 23.32
N LEU A 20 -19.43 -10.39 22.54
CA LEU A 20 -19.95 -9.13 23.08
C LEU A 20 -21.42 -9.07 22.67
N SER A 21 -22.26 -9.77 23.43
CA SER A 21 -23.69 -9.49 23.47
C SER A 21 -23.87 -8.19 24.24
N PHE A 22 -24.39 -7.16 23.58
CA PHE A 22 -24.80 -5.92 24.21
C PHE A 22 -25.80 -6.20 25.34
N THR A 23 -25.41 -5.85 26.57
CA THR A 23 -26.31 -5.75 27.72
C THR A 23 -27.27 -4.57 27.52
N PRO A 24 -28.58 -4.70 27.81
CA PRO A 24 -29.42 -3.53 28.02
C PRO A 24 -28.91 -2.76 29.24
N ALA A 25 -29.10 -1.44 29.23
CA ALA A 25 -28.63 -0.53 30.27
C ALA A 25 -29.01 -1.02 31.69
N TYR A 26 -28.02 -1.54 32.40
CA TYR A 26 -28.03 -1.62 33.86
C TYR A 26 -27.67 -0.23 34.38
N VAL A 27 -28.44 0.27 35.34
CA VAL A 27 -27.92 1.27 36.28
C VAL A 27 -26.97 0.51 37.21
N VAL A 28 -25.68 0.49 36.88
CA VAL A 28 -24.62 0.17 37.85
C VAL A 28 -24.23 1.49 38.50
N ALA A 29 -24.58 1.66 39.77
CA ALA A 29 -23.94 2.66 40.62
C ALA A 29 -22.69 2.00 41.21
N GLU A 30 -21.50 2.51 40.89
CA GLU A 30 -20.25 2.06 41.49
C GLU A 30 -20.12 2.55 42.95
N ASP A 31 -19.74 1.60 43.80
CA ASP A 31 -19.23 1.68 45.17
C ASP A 31 -19.97 2.50 46.25
N SER A 32 -20.73 1.78 47.10
CA SER A 32 -20.47 1.69 48.55
C SER A 32 -21.61 0.97 49.29
N THR A 33 -21.23 -0.08 50.05
CA THR A 33 -22.00 -0.78 51.11
C THR A 33 -23.41 -1.27 50.76
N ALA A 34 -23.54 -2.59 50.53
CA ALA A 34 -24.82 -3.29 50.51
C ALA A 34 -25.48 -3.20 51.90
N ALA A 35 -26.65 -2.59 51.93
CA ALA A 35 -27.47 -2.44 53.11
C ALA A 35 -28.80 -3.16 52.83
N VAL A 36 -29.16 -4.10 53.71
CA VAL A 36 -30.18 -5.13 53.50
C VAL A 36 -31.53 -4.61 53.97
N ALA A 37 -32.48 -4.41 53.06
CA ALA A 37 -33.88 -4.16 53.44
C ALA A 37 -34.51 -5.49 53.91
N ALA A 38 -34.66 -5.66 55.22
CA ALA A 38 -35.37 -6.79 55.81
C ALA A 38 -36.89 -6.61 55.69
N SER A 39 -37.59 -7.59 55.11
CA SER A 39 -39.00 -7.86 55.44
C SER A 39 -39.22 -9.38 55.51
N GLU A 40 -40.18 -9.79 56.35
CA GLU A 40 -40.07 -10.87 57.35
C GLU A 40 -39.99 -12.34 56.88
N GLU A 41 -39.76 -12.67 55.60
CA GLU A 41 -39.91 -14.07 55.15
C GLU A 41 -38.97 -14.56 54.03
N ASN A 42 -37.73 -14.07 53.92
CA ASN A 42 -36.88 -14.40 52.76
C ASN A 42 -35.62 -15.20 53.12
N LYS A 43 -35.58 -16.47 52.73
CA LYS A 43 -34.33 -17.23 52.51
C LYS A 43 -33.95 -17.15 51.03
N GLY A 44 -33.32 -16.07 50.56
CA GLY A 44 -32.53 -16.10 49.32
C GLY A 44 -32.91 -15.15 48.17
N ILE A 45 -34.16 -14.65 48.09
CA ILE A 45 -34.65 -13.81 46.98
C ILE A 45 -35.10 -12.42 47.44
N TYR A 46 -34.92 -11.39 46.61
CA TYR A 46 -35.24 -9.99 46.94
C TYR A 46 -35.43 -9.12 45.68
N TYR A 47 -36.12 -7.98 45.80
CA TYR A 47 -36.20 -6.99 44.72
C TYR A 47 -35.02 -6.02 44.82
N SER A 48 -34.45 -5.58 43.69
CA SER A 48 -33.28 -4.68 43.68
C SER A 48 -33.66 -3.24 44.02
N ASP A 49 -33.69 -2.87 45.31
CA ASP A 49 -33.69 -1.46 45.75
C ASP A 49 -33.12 -1.30 47.18
N LYS A 50 -32.63 -0.10 47.53
CA LYS A 50 -31.96 0.20 48.82
C LYS A 50 -32.96 0.32 49.99
N GLU A 51 -32.46 0.11 51.21
CA GLU A 51 -33.15 0.12 52.52
C GLU A 51 -34.47 0.94 52.59
N ASP A 52 -35.54 0.29 53.05
CA ASP A 52 -36.90 0.81 53.30
C ASP A 52 -37.72 1.35 52.10
N ALA A 53 -37.24 1.20 50.85
CA ALA A 53 -37.82 1.89 49.71
C ALA A 53 -38.97 1.13 49.00
N SER A 54 -40.15 1.74 48.96
CA SER A 54 -41.20 1.41 47.99
C SER A 54 -40.78 1.75 46.55
N ILE A 55 -41.18 0.95 45.57
CA ILE A 55 -40.99 1.24 44.15
C ILE A 55 -42.05 2.24 43.69
N ARG A 56 -41.62 3.38 43.15
CA ARG A 56 -42.54 4.36 42.56
C ARG A 56 -42.86 4.00 41.11
N VAL A 57 -44.15 4.01 40.77
CA VAL A 57 -44.65 3.81 39.40
C VAL A 57 -45.53 5.01 39.03
N GLU A 58 -45.37 5.55 37.82
CA GLU A 58 -46.22 6.64 37.38
C GLU A 58 -47.54 6.13 36.80
N THR A 59 -48.65 6.79 37.15
CA THR A 59 -49.98 6.42 36.65
C THR A 59 -50.02 6.54 35.13
N GLY A 60 -50.38 5.44 34.47
CA GLY A 60 -50.40 5.34 33.01
C GLY A 60 -49.15 4.70 32.39
N PHE A 61 -48.02 4.63 33.11
CA PHE A 61 -46.74 4.12 32.62
C PHE A 61 -46.44 2.71 33.13
N ASN A 62 -45.70 1.94 32.33
CA ASN A 62 -45.15 0.64 32.73
C ASN A 62 -43.77 0.84 33.36
N SER A 63 -43.52 0.16 34.48
CA SER A 63 -42.20 0.08 35.12
C SER A 63 -41.78 -1.38 35.23
N GLY A 64 -40.57 -1.68 34.77
CA GLY A 64 -39.97 -3.01 34.89
C GLY A 64 -39.32 -3.20 36.25
N ILE A 65 -39.64 -4.30 36.91
CA ILE A 65 -39.19 -4.64 38.26
C ILE A 65 -38.55 -6.03 38.21
N SER A 66 -37.28 -6.13 38.62
CA SER A 66 -36.52 -7.38 38.60
C SER A 66 -36.46 -8.00 39.99
N LEU A 67 -36.69 -9.31 40.05
CA LEU A 67 -36.44 -10.15 41.22
C LEU A 67 -35.02 -10.72 41.14
N GLN A 68 -34.25 -10.52 42.20
CA GLN A 68 -32.87 -10.98 42.37
C GLN A 68 -32.81 -12.18 43.32
N GLY A 69 -31.74 -12.96 43.22
CA GLY A 69 -31.51 -14.16 44.04
C GLY A 69 -32.04 -15.47 43.42
N CYS A 70 -32.74 -15.38 42.29
CA CYS A 70 -33.06 -16.51 41.43
C CYS A 70 -32.42 -16.29 40.07
N ASN A 71 -31.28 -16.92 39.81
CA ASN A 71 -30.70 -16.95 38.47
C ASN A 71 -30.66 -18.40 38.00
N ASP A 72 -31.23 -18.67 36.83
CA ASP A 72 -30.93 -19.85 36.05
C ASP A 72 -30.50 -19.45 34.64
N ASP A 73 -29.77 -20.32 33.96
CA ASP A 73 -29.24 -20.05 32.62
C ASP A 73 -30.32 -20.19 31.52
N LYS A 74 -31.60 -20.04 31.88
CA LYS A 74 -32.73 -20.22 30.97
C LYS A 74 -33.26 -18.88 30.48
N PHE A 75 -33.49 -18.81 29.17
CA PHE A 75 -34.24 -17.74 28.55
C PHE A 75 -35.74 -18.04 28.64
N TYR A 76 -36.51 -17.05 29.10
CA TYR A 76 -37.97 -17.13 29.19
C TYR A 76 -38.60 -16.26 28.12
N GLU A 77 -39.64 -16.77 27.47
CA GLU A 77 -40.48 -15.99 26.55
C GLU A 77 -41.42 -15.06 27.32
N ILE A 78 -41.98 -14.06 26.65
CA ILE A 78 -42.99 -13.18 27.26
C ILE A 78 -44.20 -13.99 27.73
N GLY A 79 -44.57 -13.81 28.98
CA GLY A 79 -45.64 -14.54 29.66
C GLY A 79 -45.15 -15.80 30.38
N GLU A 80 -43.92 -16.23 30.14
CA GLU A 80 -43.30 -17.34 30.86
C GLU A 80 -42.47 -16.82 32.03
N SER A 81 -42.63 -17.44 33.20
CA SER A 81 -41.78 -17.17 34.35
C SER A 81 -41.78 -18.36 35.30
N PRO A 82 -40.62 -18.68 35.91
CA PRO A 82 -40.52 -19.67 36.97
C PRO A 82 -41.06 -19.14 38.32
N VAL A 83 -41.37 -17.84 38.37
CA VAL A 83 -41.88 -17.11 39.53
C VAL A 83 -43.31 -16.65 39.29
N LYS A 84 -44.18 -16.88 40.26
CA LYS A 84 -45.53 -16.35 40.26
C LYS A 84 -45.51 -14.94 40.85
N PHE A 85 -45.89 -13.95 40.05
CA PHE A 85 -46.08 -12.57 40.49
C PHE A 85 -47.55 -12.25 40.74
N THR A 86 -47.85 -11.54 41.82
CA THR A 86 -49.21 -11.06 42.14
C THR A 86 -49.17 -9.64 42.68
N ILE A 87 -50.21 -8.84 42.41
CA ILE A 87 -50.41 -7.54 43.05
C ILE A 87 -51.65 -7.59 43.94
N ASP A 88 -51.53 -7.10 45.18
CA ASP A 88 -52.62 -7.15 46.17
C ASP A 88 -53.84 -6.31 45.76
N ASN A 89 -53.64 -5.14 45.14
CA ASN A 89 -54.69 -4.26 44.65
C ASN A 89 -54.45 -3.77 43.21
N GLU A 90 -55.11 -4.42 42.24
CA GLU A 90 -54.99 -4.11 40.81
C GLU A 90 -55.61 -2.76 40.39
N ASN A 91 -56.43 -2.13 41.25
CA ASN A 91 -56.97 -0.80 40.95
C ASN A 91 -55.93 0.32 41.11
N ILE A 92 -54.84 0.05 41.84
CA ILE A 92 -53.75 1.00 42.06
C ILE A 92 -52.61 0.75 41.07
N ALA A 93 -52.23 -0.50 40.86
CA ALA A 93 -51.25 -0.88 39.85
C ALA A 93 -51.52 -2.31 39.36
N LYS A 94 -51.25 -2.60 38.08
CA LYS A 94 -51.56 -3.89 37.47
C LYS A 94 -50.33 -4.50 36.80
N ILE A 95 -50.16 -5.80 36.92
CA ILE A 95 -49.15 -6.54 36.15
C ILE A 95 -49.58 -6.53 34.68
N THR A 96 -48.74 -5.99 33.82
CA THR A 96 -49.01 -5.93 32.37
C THR A 96 -48.27 -7.01 31.62
N GLN A 97 -47.11 -7.45 32.13
CA GLN A 97 -46.28 -8.45 31.48
C GLN A 97 -45.34 -9.10 32.49
N ILE A 98 -44.96 -10.34 32.22
CA ILE A 98 -43.99 -11.11 32.99
C ILE A 98 -43.02 -11.77 31.99
N GLN A 99 -41.73 -11.84 32.31
CA GLN A 99 -40.73 -12.61 31.57
C GLN A 99 -39.60 -13.04 32.50
N GLY A 100 -39.49 -14.33 32.77
CA GLY A 100 -38.51 -14.87 33.71
C GLY A 100 -38.61 -14.19 35.07
N TYR A 101 -37.52 -13.59 35.54
CA TYR A 101 -37.48 -12.89 36.83
C TYR A 101 -37.84 -11.40 36.75
N LEU A 102 -38.34 -10.93 35.61
CA LEU A 102 -38.79 -9.56 35.38
C LEU A 102 -40.32 -9.48 35.33
N VAL A 103 -40.88 -8.48 36.02
CA VAL A 103 -42.32 -8.16 35.98
C VAL A 103 -42.53 -6.69 35.64
N ASN A 104 -43.40 -6.41 34.67
CA ASN A 104 -43.83 -5.06 34.35
C ASN A 104 -45.12 -4.73 35.09
N VAL A 105 -45.11 -3.60 35.78
CA VAL A 105 -46.23 -3.09 36.55
C VAL A 105 -46.64 -1.73 36.01
N ARG A 106 -47.93 -1.56 35.69
CA ARG A 106 -48.52 -0.28 35.27
C ARG A 106 -49.23 0.38 36.42
N GLY A 107 -48.94 1.66 36.69
CA GLY A 107 -49.73 2.47 37.61
C GLY A 107 -51.13 2.72 37.04
N VAL A 108 -52.18 2.35 37.77
CA VAL A 108 -53.59 2.49 37.34
C VAL A 108 -54.24 3.72 37.97
N SER A 109 -54.01 3.94 39.26
CA SER A 109 -54.47 5.13 39.98
C SER A 109 -53.52 5.48 41.11
N ALA A 110 -53.57 6.69 41.65
CA ALA A 110 -52.72 7.09 42.77
C ALA A 110 -53.02 6.24 44.02
N GLY A 111 -51.98 5.68 44.65
CA GLY A 111 -52.13 4.89 45.86
C GLY A 111 -50.95 3.94 46.10
N GLU A 112 -51.04 3.15 47.16
CA GLU A 112 -50.04 2.13 47.51
C GLU A 112 -50.62 0.71 47.36
N THR A 113 -49.85 -0.20 46.78
CA THR A 113 -50.17 -1.64 46.69
C THR A 113 -48.91 -2.45 46.95
N VAL A 114 -49.00 -3.78 46.96
CA VAL A 114 -47.84 -4.66 47.18
C VAL A 114 -47.71 -5.62 46.02
N LEU A 115 -46.51 -5.69 45.45
CA LEU A 115 -46.10 -6.71 44.49
C LEU A 115 -45.47 -7.88 45.26
N ARG A 116 -45.90 -9.10 44.96
CA ARG A 116 -45.39 -10.33 45.57
C ARG A 116 -44.83 -11.26 44.50
N ALA A 117 -43.79 -11.98 44.85
CA ALA A 117 -43.19 -13.07 44.08
C ALA A 117 -43.20 -14.36 44.92
N GLU A 118 -43.51 -15.47 44.28
CA GLU A 118 -43.40 -16.82 44.86
C GLU A 118 -42.76 -17.77 43.83
N THR A 119 -41.64 -18.37 44.19
CA THR A 119 -40.93 -19.35 43.36
C THR A 119 -41.55 -20.75 43.52
N SER A 120 -41.28 -21.65 42.58
CA SER A 120 -41.78 -23.03 42.62
C SER A 120 -41.28 -23.86 43.81
N ASP A 121 -40.14 -23.50 44.40
CA ASP A 121 -39.59 -24.09 45.63
C ASP A 121 -40.09 -23.42 46.92
N GLY A 122 -41.02 -22.46 46.81
CA GLY A 122 -41.74 -21.86 47.93
C GLY A 122 -41.05 -20.66 48.57
N GLN A 123 -39.97 -20.12 47.97
CA GLN A 123 -39.40 -18.86 48.41
C GLN A 123 -40.33 -17.71 48.02
N LYS A 124 -40.44 -16.72 48.91
CA LYS A 124 -41.32 -15.55 48.72
C LYS A 124 -40.51 -14.26 48.77
N ALA A 125 -41.00 -13.22 48.12
CA ALA A 125 -40.54 -11.86 48.27
C ALA A 125 -41.71 -10.90 48.06
N SER A 126 -41.67 -9.73 48.69
CA SER A 126 -42.65 -8.68 48.46
C SER A 126 -42.03 -7.29 48.49
N VAL A 127 -42.57 -6.37 47.69
CA VAL A 127 -42.17 -4.96 47.65
C VAL A 127 -43.39 -4.07 47.52
N LYS A 128 -43.38 -2.93 48.23
CA LYS A 128 -44.45 -1.93 48.13
C LYS A 128 -44.32 -1.18 46.80
N ILE A 129 -45.44 -1.03 46.09
CA ILE A 129 -45.58 -0.20 44.89
C ILE A 129 -46.35 1.07 45.26
N VAL A 130 -45.79 2.24 45.00
CA VAL A 130 -46.44 3.55 45.17
C VAL A 130 -46.73 4.13 43.79
N SER A 131 -47.98 4.07 43.37
CA SER A 131 -48.45 4.67 42.13
C SER A 131 -48.73 6.16 42.37
N VAL A 132 -48.07 7.05 41.62
CA VAL A 132 -48.24 8.50 41.73
C VAL A 132 -48.83 9.07 40.44
N VAL A 133 -49.68 10.09 40.57
CA VAL A 133 -50.18 10.87 39.42
C VAL A 133 -49.29 12.10 39.28
N THR A 134 -48.50 12.14 38.21
CA THR A 134 -47.74 13.33 37.84
C THR A 134 -48.72 14.32 37.18
N PRO A 135 -48.96 15.52 37.73
CA PRO A 135 -49.89 16.46 37.12
C PRO A 135 -49.33 16.93 35.78
N VAL A 136 -50.01 16.58 34.68
CA VAL A 136 -49.72 17.11 33.35
C VAL A 136 -50.20 18.55 33.31
N THR A 137 -49.29 19.53 33.42
CA THR A 137 -49.61 20.91 33.05
C THR A 137 -49.64 21.02 31.53
N THR A 138 -50.84 20.90 30.95
CA THR A 138 -51.09 21.27 29.56
C THR A 138 -50.90 22.79 29.43
N THR A 139 -49.77 23.19 28.86
CA THR A 139 -49.53 24.60 28.54
C THR A 139 -50.15 24.88 27.17
N THR A 140 -51.40 25.36 27.15
CA THR A 140 -51.99 25.92 25.93
C THR A 140 -51.45 27.33 25.76
N ALA A 141 -50.40 27.50 24.96
CA ALA A 141 -49.91 28.83 24.59
C ALA A 141 -50.89 29.50 23.62
N VAL A 142 -51.83 30.29 24.14
CA VAL A 142 -52.55 31.30 23.37
C VAL A 142 -51.66 32.54 23.32
N TRP A 143 -51.11 32.84 22.13
CA TRP A 143 -50.43 34.11 21.90
C TRP A 143 -51.45 35.21 21.69
N THR A 144 -51.72 36.01 22.71
CA THR A 144 -52.17 37.39 22.55
C THR A 144 -51.12 38.31 23.14
N ASN A 145 -50.51 39.12 22.27
CA ASN A 145 -49.53 40.13 22.67
C ASN A 145 -50.23 41.26 23.42
N THR A 146 -50.13 41.30 24.74
CA THR A 146 -50.11 42.58 25.47
C THR A 146 -49.31 42.47 26.76
N THR A 147 -48.25 43.27 26.84
CA THR A 147 -47.40 43.56 28.00
C THR A 147 -48.20 44.06 29.21
N THR A 148 -47.95 43.49 30.40
CA THR A 148 -47.72 44.21 31.67
C THR A 148 -47.07 43.26 32.67
N ALA A 149 -46.03 43.74 33.37
CA ALA A 149 -45.22 43.00 34.32
C ALA A 149 -45.94 42.76 35.66
N THR A 150 -45.76 41.59 36.26
CA THR A 150 -45.73 41.41 37.72
C THR A 150 -44.84 40.22 38.04
N ALA A 151 -43.84 40.44 38.91
CA ALA A 151 -42.87 39.43 39.32
C ALA A 151 -43.53 38.34 40.18
N THR A 152 -43.27 37.07 39.82
CA THR A 152 -43.50 35.92 40.70
C THR A 152 -42.26 35.05 40.62
N TYR A 153 -41.65 34.73 41.77
CA TYR A 153 -40.50 33.84 41.84
C TYR A 153 -40.90 32.44 41.38
N ALA A 154 -40.42 32.00 40.22
CA ALA A 154 -40.50 30.63 39.76
C ALA A 154 -39.09 30.03 39.83
N THR A 155 -38.89 29.06 40.70
CA THR A 155 -37.78 28.11 40.60
C THR A 155 -37.92 27.36 39.28
N THR A 156 -37.15 27.76 38.28
CA THR A 156 -36.98 27.01 37.03
C THR A 156 -36.16 25.77 37.33
N SER A 157 -36.81 24.64 37.61
CA SER A 157 -36.22 23.33 37.36
C SER A 157 -36.40 23.03 35.88
N THR A 158 -35.37 23.29 35.09
CA THR A 158 -35.32 22.93 33.67
C THR A 158 -35.23 21.40 33.58
N VAL A 159 -36.33 20.74 33.22
CA VAL A 159 -36.28 19.33 32.83
C VAL A 159 -35.76 19.30 31.39
N ILE A 160 -34.53 18.82 31.21
CA ILE A 160 -33.90 18.67 29.90
C ILE A 160 -34.37 17.32 29.33
N ALA A 161 -35.12 17.34 28.23
CA ALA A 161 -35.45 16.14 27.47
C ALA A 161 -34.16 15.49 26.93
N CYS A 162 -34.08 14.15 26.91
CA CYS A 162 -32.93 13.44 26.34
C CYS A 162 -32.67 13.87 24.88
N PHE A 163 -31.45 14.30 24.57
CA PHE A 163 -31.04 14.77 23.24
C PHE A 163 -29.74 14.07 22.82
N GLU A 164 -29.52 13.98 21.51
CA GLU A 164 -28.21 13.58 20.97
C GLU A 164 -27.29 14.81 20.95
N PRO A 165 -26.09 14.76 21.58
CA PRO A 165 -25.20 15.91 21.63
C PRO A 165 -24.66 16.26 20.23
N THR A 166 -24.71 17.54 19.88
CA THR A 166 -24.11 18.05 18.63
C THR A 166 -22.62 18.23 18.82
N VAL A 167 -21.81 17.79 17.85
CA VAL A 167 -20.35 17.88 17.89
C VAL A 167 -19.83 18.76 16.76
N GLU A 168 -19.00 19.73 17.11
CA GLU A 168 -18.24 20.57 16.20
C GLU A 168 -16.76 20.17 16.29
N PHE A 169 -16.29 19.44 15.28
CA PHE A 169 -14.90 18.98 15.18
C PHE A 169 -14.50 18.88 13.70
N ASP A 170 -13.28 19.32 13.36
CA ASP A 170 -12.77 19.20 11.99
C ASP A 170 -12.37 17.74 11.69
N THR A 171 -13.19 17.07 10.89
CA THR A 171 -13.02 15.66 10.49
C THR A 171 -12.10 15.45 9.29
N SER A 172 -11.40 16.50 8.81
CA SER A 172 -10.38 16.33 7.79
C SER A 172 -9.25 15.42 8.30
N PRO A 173 -8.48 14.73 7.43
CA PRO A 173 -7.41 13.85 7.89
C PRO A 173 -6.41 14.58 8.80
N MET A 174 -6.07 13.98 9.95
CA MET A 174 -5.06 14.48 10.89
C MET A 174 -3.71 13.83 10.62
N LYS A 175 -2.60 14.56 10.72
CA LYS A 175 -1.26 13.97 10.68
C LYS A 175 -0.86 13.43 12.05
N VAL A 176 -0.07 12.36 12.10
CA VAL A 176 0.49 11.86 13.38
C VAL A 176 1.19 12.99 14.14
N GLY A 177 0.85 13.17 15.41
CA GLY A 177 1.33 14.26 16.27
C GLY A 177 0.50 15.56 16.21
N GLU A 178 -0.43 15.69 15.27
CA GLU A 178 -1.35 16.84 15.19
C GLU A 178 -2.33 16.85 16.37
N VAL A 179 -2.62 18.05 16.89
CA VAL A 179 -3.60 18.26 17.97
C VAL A 179 -4.71 19.17 17.47
N ARG A 180 -5.96 18.72 17.59
CA ARG A 180 -7.15 19.52 17.26
C ARG A 180 -8.08 19.66 18.46
N GLU A 181 -8.73 20.82 18.53
CA GLU A 181 -9.75 21.12 19.51
C GLU A 181 -11.14 20.95 18.90
N GLY A 182 -12.04 20.34 19.67
CA GLY A 182 -13.44 20.19 19.33
C GLY A 182 -14.34 20.69 20.45
N LYS A 183 -15.61 20.91 20.10
CA LYS A 183 -16.66 21.30 21.03
C LYS A 183 -17.86 20.39 20.88
N PHE A 184 -18.53 20.06 21.96
CA PHE A 184 -19.83 19.38 21.91
C PHE A 184 -20.83 20.05 22.85
N TYR A 185 -22.10 20.10 22.45
CA TYR A 185 -23.14 20.80 23.19
C TYR A 185 -24.55 20.26 22.89
N ASN A 186 -25.52 20.64 23.72
CA ASN A 186 -26.93 20.40 23.45
C ASN A 186 -27.41 21.25 22.25
N PRO A 187 -27.99 20.65 21.19
CA PRO A 187 -28.40 21.37 19.98
C PRO A 187 -29.35 22.54 20.24
N GLU A 188 -30.22 22.42 21.23
CA GLU A 188 -31.26 23.39 21.58
C GLU A 188 -30.73 24.50 22.51
N THR A 189 -29.96 24.14 23.54
CA THR A 189 -29.49 25.12 24.55
C THR A 189 -28.12 25.72 24.23
N LYS A 190 -27.37 25.12 23.29
CA LYS A 190 -25.97 25.46 22.94
C LYS A 190 -24.99 25.44 24.12
N LYS A 191 -25.33 24.72 25.19
CA LYS A 191 -24.53 24.53 26.41
C LYS A 191 -24.29 23.06 26.69
N THR A 192 -23.32 22.77 27.55
CA THR A 192 -22.91 21.41 27.94
C THR A 192 -22.92 21.33 29.45
N ASP A 193 -23.93 20.68 30.03
CA ASP A 193 -24.10 20.58 31.50
C ASP A 193 -23.36 19.36 32.09
N GLY A 194 -22.22 19.01 31.49
CA GLY A 194 -21.44 17.80 31.75
C GLY A 194 -21.71 16.64 30.78
N GLY A 195 -20.80 15.67 30.76
CA GLY A 195 -20.82 14.55 29.82
C GLY A 195 -19.55 13.71 29.87
N SER A 196 -19.42 12.78 28.94
CA SER A 196 -18.24 11.93 28.78
C SER A 196 -17.76 11.95 27.33
N VAL A 197 -16.46 12.10 27.12
CA VAL A 197 -15.83 11.94 25.80
C VAL A 197 -14.76 10.87 25.89
N TYR A 198 -14.82 9.87 25.03
CA TYR A 198 -13.81 8.81 24.98
C TYR A 198 -13.58 8.31 23.56
N ALA A 199 -12.33 7.92 23.28
CA ALA A 199 -11.95 7.29 22.02
C ALA A 199 -12.21 5.78 22.06
N VAL A 200 -12.59 5.21 20.92
CA VAL A 200 -12.87 3.76 20.77
C VAL A 200 -11.64 3.02 20.21
N PHE A 201 -10.67 3.73 19.63
CA PHE A 201 -9.47 3.17 19.03
C PHE A 201 -8.20 3.80 19.62
N GLU A 202 -7.11 3.02 19.65
CA GLU A 202 -5.78 3.46 20.13
C GLU A 202 -5.11 4.50 19.21
N THR A 203 -5.70 4.77 18.03
CA THR A 203 -5.18 5.68 17.00
C THR A 203 -5.17 7.14 17.41
N VAL A 204 -5.97 7.53 18.41
CA VAL A 204 -6.04 8.90 18.93
C VAL A 204 -6.13 8.92 20.46
N LYS A 205 -5.52 9.94 21.07
CA LYS A 205 -5.72 10.27 22.48
C LYS A 205 -6.72 11.41 22.61
N VAL A 206 -7.71 11.26 23.49
CA VAL A 206 -8.67 12.32 23.81
C VAL A 206 -8.40 12.84 25.21
N GLU A 207 -8.29 14.15 25.34
CA GLU A 207 -8.18 14.85 26.62
C GLU A 207 -9.43 15.69 26.83
N TYR A 208 -10.20 15.34 27.85
CA TYR A 208 -11.45 16.01 28.20
C TYR A 208 -11.47 16.30 29.71
N THR A 209 -11.90 17.50 30.08
CA THR A 209 -12.14 17.87 31.46
C THR A 209 -13.64 17.84 31.73
N GLU A 210 -14.07 17.05 32.71
CA GLU A 210 -15.50 16.91 33.05
C GLU A 210 -16.15 18.27 33.31
N GLY A 211 -17.27 18.53 32.63
CA GLY A 211 -17.99 19.81 32.71
C GLY A 211 -17.51 20.89 31.72
N SER A 212 -16.44 20.64 30.97
CA SER A 212 -16.07 21.45 29.81
C SER A 212 -16.99 21.18 28.63
N ASP A 213 -17.19 22.17 27.76
CA ASP A 213 -17.82 21.99 26.45
C ASP A 213 -16.79 21.65 25.35
N THR A 214 -15.50 21.71 25.67
CA THR A 214 -14.38 21.49 24.74
C THR A 214 -13.55 20.26 25.09
N PHE A 215 -12.93 19.66 24.06
CA PHE A 215 -12.02 18.52 24.18
C PHE A 215 -10.84 18.67 23.20
N LYS A 216 -9.73 18.01 23.50
CA LYS A 216 -8.55 17.94 22.62
C LYS A 216 -8.35 16.53 22.12
N VAL A 217 -7.95 16.40 20.86
CA VAL A 217 -7.61 15.13 20.23
C VAL A 217 -6.20 15.20 19.70
N THR A 218 -5.37 14.24 20.09
CA THR A 218 -4.00 14.06 19.59
C THR A 218 -3.92 12.81 18.73
N ALA A 219 -3.46 12.94 17.49
CA ALA A 219 -3.20 11.81 16.61
C ALA A 219 -1.95 11.04 17.06
N LEU A 220 -2.09 9.75 17.34
CA LEU A 220 -0.99 8.90 17.85
C LEU A 220 -0.38 8.02 16.76
N GLU A 221 -1.21 7.39 15.93
CA GLU A 221 -0.76 6.50 14.86
C GLU A 221 -1.72 6.50 13.66
N PRO A 222 -1.25 6.17 12.44
CA PRO A 222 -2.10 6.17 11.24
C PRO A 222 -3.23 5.14 11.32
N GLY A 223 -4.44 5.52 10.89
CA GLY A 223 -5.60 4.64 10.93
C GLY A 223 -6.93 5.37 11.02
N ARG A 224 -8.01 4.62 11.31
CA ARG A 224 -9.34 5.21 11.58
C ARG A 224 -9.44 5.60 13.05
N ALA A 225 -10.01 6.77 13.29
CA ALA A 225 -10.28 7.28 14.62
C ALA A 225 -11.78 7.46 14.80
N HIS A 226 -12.29 7.09 15.98
CA HIS A 226 -13.69 7.19 16.34
C HIS A 226 -13.81 7.66 17.79
N ILE A 227 -14.57 8.74 17.99
CA ILE A 227 -14.78 9.39 19.29
C ILE A 227 -16.27 9.39 19.58
N ASN A 228 -16.64 8.97 20.79
CA ASN A 228 -18.01 8.98 21.29
C ASN A 228 -18.21 10.09 22.33
N PHE A 229 -19.43 10.63 22.35
CA PHE A 229 -19.85 11.74 23.19
C PHE A 229 -21.15 11.38 23.91
N GLY A 230 -21.14 11.41 25.23
CA GLY A 230 -22.32 11.26 26.07
C GLY A 230 -22.64 12.58 26.77
N ALA A 231 -23.89 13.02 26.72
CA ALA A 231 -24.35 14.13 27.55
C ALA A 231 -24.87 13.61 28.89
N LYS A 232 -24.56 14.29 29.99
CA LYS A 232 -24.97 13.89 31.34
C LYS A 232 -26.50 13.77 31.43
N GLY A 233 -26.98 12.62 31.87
CA GLY A 233 -28.42 12.35 32.01
C GLY A 233 -29.18 12.06 30.71
N CYS A 234 -28.48 11.90 29.58
CA CYS A 234 -29.08 11.50 28.30
C CYS A 234 -28.70 10.06 27.93
N ALA A 235 -29.66 9.29 27.41
CA ALA A 235 -29.44 7.93 26.91
C ALA A 235 -28.89 7.87 25.47
N PHE A 236 -28.91 8.99 24.74
CA PHE A 236 -28.41 9.08 23.37
C PHE A 236 -26.93 9.50 23.36
N MET A 237 -26.14 8.83 22.52
CA MET A 237 -24.72 9.12 22.33
C MET A 237 -24.49 9.71 20.94
N GLY A 238 -23.66 10.74 20.85
CA GLY A 238 -23.14 11.24 19.56
C GLY A 238 -21.80 10.61 19.22
N SER A 239 -21.44 10.60 17.94
CA SER A 239 -20.16 10.01 17.47
C SER A 239 -19.54 10.77 16.30
N VAL A 240 -18.21 10.80 16.22
CA VAL A 240 -17.45 11.36 15.08
C VAL A 240 -16.36 10.39 14.62
N GLU A 241 -16.29 10.14 13.31
CA GLU A 241 -15.26 9.30 12.66
C GLU A 241 -14.39 10.14 11.70
N PHE A 242 -13.07 9.94 11.74
CA PHE A 242 -12.11 10.59 10.83
C PHE A 242 -10.83 9.75 10.68
N LYS A 243 -9.87 10.20 9.85
CA LYS A 243 -8.63 9.47 9.57
C LYS A 243 -7.40 10.15 10.15
N VAL A 244 -6.43 9.35 10.59
CA VAL A 244 -5.06 9.76 10.88
C VAL A 244 -4.13 9.24 9.78
N VAL A 245 -3.31 10.11 9.21
CA VAL A 245 -2.34 9.81 8.14
C VAL A 245 -0.90 9.98 8.63
N ASP A 246 0.04 9.31 7.99
CA ASP A 246 1.46 9.45 8.32
C ASP A 246 2.05 10.81 7.88
N GLU A 247 3.33 11.06 8.17
CA GLU A 247 4.02 12.32 7.87
C GLU A 247 4.05 12.67 6.37
N ASN A 248 3.88 11.67 5.49
CA ASN A 248 3.87 11.79 4.03
C ASN A 248 2.46 11.92 3.44
N GLY A 249 1.41 11.73 4.26
CA GLY A 249 0.00 11.85 3.84
C GLY A 249 -0.61 10.57 3.27
N ASP A 250 0.08 9.43 3.38
CA ASP A 250 -0.44 8.13 2.93
C ASP A 250 -0.99 7.31 4.12
N SER A 251 -2.02 6.53 3.84
CA SER A 251 -2.69 5.65 4.81
C SER A 251 -2.84 4.25 4.21
N PRO A 252 -2.67 3.16 4.99
CA PRO A 252 -3.00 1.82 4.53
C PRO A 252 -4.51 1.70 4.24
N THR A 253 -4.83 1.08 3.11
CA THR A 253 -6.13 1.13 2.43
C THR A 253 -7.15 0.18 3.05
N THR A 254 -8.30 0.72 3.51
CA THR A 254 -9.57 -0.02 3.62
C THR A 254 -10.76 0.93 3.41
N THR A 255 -11.66 0.51 2.52
CA THR A 255 -12.79 1.24 1.95
C THR A 255 -13.88 1.59 2.97
N THR A 256 -14.41 2.82 2.91
CA THR A 256 -15.69 3.22 3.53
C THR A 256 -16.62 3.70 2.42
N THR A 257 -17.88 3.27 2.48
CA THR A 257 -19.00 3.66 1.63
C THR A 257 -19.38 5.12 1.87
N LYS A 258 -19.47 5.95 0.81
CA LYS A 258 -20.13 7.26 0.85
C LYS A 258 -21.59 7.09 0.45
N GLN A 259 -22.51 7.56 1.29
CA GLN A 259 -23.90 7.83 0.91
C GLN A 259 -23.99 9.32 0.54
N ALA A 260 -24.52 9.62 -0.64
CA ALA A 260 -24.80 10.97 -1.10
C ALA A 260 -26.14 11.45 -0.53
N ASN A 261 -26.19 12.67 0.00
CA ASN A 261 -27.44 13.41 0.14
C ASN A 261 -27.50 14.49 -0.96
N SER A 262 -28.48 14.33 -1.82
CA SER A 262 -29.05 15.38 -2.67
C SER A 262 -30.17 16.09 -1.90
N GLN A 263 -30.29 17.41 -2.02
CA GLN A 263 -31.55 18.04 -2.46
C GLN A 263 -31.44 19.55 -2.68
N THR A 264 -32.26 19.98 -3.64
CA THR A 264 -32.43 21.31 -4.23
C THR A 264 -33.47 22.15 -3.48
N THR A 265 -33.34 23.47 -3.62
CA THR A 265 -34.18 24.61 -3.22
C THR A 265 -35.69 24.50 -3.46
N TYR A 266 -36.53 25.05 -2.55
CA TYR A 266 -37.43 26.22 -2.70
C TYR A 266 -38.43 26.32 -1.53
N LEU A 267 -38.63 27.54 -1.01
CA LEU A 267 -39.64 27.90 -0.01
C LEU A 267 -40.89 28.47 -0.69
N THR A 268 -42.07 27.97 -0.34
CA THR A 268 -43.34 28.71 -0.45
C THR A 268 -44.27 28.31 0.68
N THR A 269 -44.62 29.29 1.52
CA THR A 269 -45.52 29.14 2.67
C THR A 269 -46.98 29.21 2.20
N ALA A 270 -47.79 28.22 2.56
CA ALA A 270 -49.24 28.31 2.57
C ALA A 270 -49.75 27.89 3.96
N THR A 271 -50.54 28.75 4.58
CA THR A 271 -51.09 28.60 5.93
C THR A 271 -52.33 27.72 5.89
N THR A 272 -52.33 26.60 6.62
CA THR A 272 -53.55 25.84 6.96
C THR A 272 -53.57 25.51 8.43
N THR A 273 -54.66 25.92 9.09
CA THR A 273 -54.97 25.57 10.47
C THR A 273 -55.34 24.08 10.52
N SER A 274 -54.55 23.27 11.25
CA SER A 274 -54.92 21.89 11.57
C SER A 274 -54.96 21.71 13.09
N THR A 275 -56.08 21.19 13.57
CA THR A 275 -56.24 20.70 14.93
C THR A 275 -55.37 19.45 15.07
N SER A 276 -54.26 19.51 15.82
CA SER A 276 -53.47 18.32 16.14
C SER A 276 -54.01 17.67 17.41
N THR A 277 -54.68 16.53 17.26
CA THR A 277 -54.74 15.54 18.34
C THR A 277 -53.33 15.01 18.52
N THR A 278 -52.66 15.37 19.62
CA THR A 278 -51.38 14.78 19.99
C THR A 278 -51.66 13.36 20.48
N THR A 279 -51.52 12.37 19.62
CA THR A 279 -51.42 10.98 20.06
C THR A 279 -50.05 10.83 20.72
N VAL A 280 -50.02 10.78 22.05
CA VAL A 280 -48.84 10.33 22.79
C VAL A 280 -48.67 8.85 22.47
N ILE A 281 -47.64 8.51 21.69
CA ILE A 281 -47.27 7.11 21.45
C ILE A 281 -46.39 6.70 22.63
N TYR A 282 -46.93 5.85 23.50
CA TYR A 282 -46.19 5.28 24.64
C TYR A 282 -45.25 4.16 24.16
N ASP A 283 -44.14 3.94 24.89
CA ASP A 283 -43.27 2.79 24.67
C ASP A 283 -44.07 1.47 24.79
N PHE A 284 -43.92 0.60 23.79
CA PHE A 284 -44.63 -0.67 23.68
C PHE A 284 -43.63 -1.81 23.45
N TRP A 285 -44.07 -3.07 23.43
CA TRP A 285 -43.27 -4.17 22.88
C TRP A 285 -43.87 -4.55 21.53
N PRO A 286 -43.09 -4.65 20.45
CA PRO A 286 -43.63 -4.99 19.14
C PRO A 286 -44.19 -6.41 19.19
N THR A 287 -45.46 -6.59 18.80
CA THR A 287 -46.09 -7.92 18.71
C THR A 287 -45.75 -8.58 17.40
N VAL A 288 -45.52 -9.89 17.42
CA VAL A 288 -45.20 -10.68 16.23
C VAL A 288 -46.30 -11.70 15.99
N GLU A 289 -46.79 -11.75 14.76
CA GLU A 289 -47.64 -12.82 14.25
C GLU A 289 -46.85 -13.66 13.26
N LEU A 290 -46.62 -14.90 13.66
CA LEU A 290 -45.88 -15.89 12.90
C LEU A 290 -46.40 -17.28 13.31
N ASP A 291 -46.52 -18.20 12.37
CA ASP A 291 -46.79 -19.60 12.69
C ASP A 291 -45.57 -20.22 13.41
N LYS A 292 -45.74 -20.50 14.70
CA LYS A 292 -44.72 -21.03 15.61
C LYS A 292 -44.62 -22.56 15.61
N SER A 293 -45.35 -23.26 14.75
CA SER A 293 -45.20 -24.73 14.62
C SER A 293 -43.78 -25.09 14.16
N PRO A 294 -43.29 -26.31 14.39
CA PRO A 294 -41.97 -26.69 13.89
C PRO A 294 -41.87 -26.52 12.36
N MET A 295 -40.80 -25.88 11.89
CA MET A 295 -40.50 -25.74 10.46
C MET A 295 -39.74 -26.98 9.96
N GLN A 296 -39.94 -27.38 8.71
CA GLN A 296 -39.05 -28.34 8.05
C GLN A 296 -37.85 -27.60 7.42
N VAL A 297 -36.66 -28.21 7.39
CA VAL A 297 -35.51 -27.65 6.64
C VAL A 297 -35.92 -27.37 5.18
N GLY A 298 -35.67 -26.15 4.70
CA GLY A 298 -36.08 -25.64 3.39
C GLY A 298 -37.47 -25.00 3.33
N GLU A 299 -38.27 -25.07 4.41
CA GLU A 299 -39.57 -24.41 4.49
C GLU A 299 -39.41 -22.88 4.57
N VAL A 300 -40.26 -22.16 3.86
CA VAL A 300 -40.36 -20.69 3.90
C VAL A 300 -41.67 -20.29 4.56
N ARG A 301 -41.61 -19.40 5.56
CA ARG A 301 -42.79 -18.84 6.24
C ARG A 301 -42.77 -17.33 6.23
N GLU A 302 -43.95 -16.75 6.17
CA GLU A 302 -44.13 -15.30 6.27
C GLU A 302 -44.65 -14.95 7.65
N GLY A 303 -44.14 -13.85 8.21
CA GLY A 303 -44.61 -13.29 9.46
C GLY A 303 -44.80 -11.79 9.35
N ARG A 304 -45.47 -11.22 10.35
CA ARG A 304 -45.65 -9.78 10.49
C ARG A 304 -45.41 -9.29 11.91
N PHE A 305 -44.93 -8.07 12.08
CA PHE A 305 -44.76 -7.44 13.39
C PHE A 305 -45.38 -6.04 13.44
N TYR A 306 -45.96 -5.67 14.57
CA TYR A 306 -46.71 -4.42 14.72
C TYR A 306 -46.81 -3.94 16.18
N ASN A 307 -47.19 -2.68 16.39
CA ASN A 307 -47.55 -2.18 17.73
C ASN A 307 -48.88 -2.82 18.21
N PRO A 308 -48.92 -3.48 19.38
CA PRO A 308 -50.09 -4.21 19.88
C PRO A 308 -51.36 -3.36 19.99
N GLU A 309 -51.23 -2.07 20.32
CA GLU A 309 -52.34 -1.14 20.51
C GLU A 309 -52.84 -0.55 19.19
N THR A 310 -51.93 -0.13 18.30
CA THR A 310 -52.31 0.53 17.04
C THR A 310 -52.49 -0.43 15.87
N LYS A 311 -52.02 -1.68 16.00
CA LYS A 311 -51.96 -2.70 14.95
C LYS A 311 -51.23 -2.26 13.67
N LYS A 312 -50.33 -1.27 13.79
CA LYS A 312 -49.51 -0.74 12.68
C LYS A 312 -48.03 -0.71 13.09
N THR A 313 -47.14 -0.63 12.11
CA THR A 313 -45.72 -0.31 12.32
C THR A 313 -45.35 0.95 11.52
N GLU A 314 -44.47 1.78 12.05
CA GLU A 314 -43.87 2.92 11.32
C GLU A 314 -42.48 2.55 10.76
N GLY A 315 -42.18 1.24 10.74
CA GLY A 315 -40.90 0.65 10.36
C GLY A 315 -40.22 -0.03 11.54
N GLY A 316 -39.10 -0.72 11.28
CA GLY A 316 -38.38 -1.47 12.30
C GLY A 316 -37.16 -2.19 11.75
N SER A 317 -36.65 -3.16 12.49
CA SER A 317 -35.58 -4.07 12.08
C SER A 317 -35.92 -5.48 12.56
N VAL A 318 -35.73 -6.45 11.68
CA VAL A 318 -35.86 -7.88 11.97
C VAL A 318 -34.54 -8.53 11.64
N TYR A 319 -33.99 -9.30 12.58
CA TYR A 319 -32.74 -10.02 12.36
C TYR A 319 -32.77 -11.35 13.12
N SER A 320 -32.11 -12.34 12.56
CA SER A 320 -31.95 -13.65 13.21
C SER A 320 -30.87 -13.55 14.29
N ALA A 321 -31.10 -14.21 15.41
CA ALA A 321 -30.09 -14.47 16.44
C ALA A 321 -29.50 -15.89 16.32
N SER A 322 -29.80 -16.61 15.23
CA SER A 322 -29.38 -17.99 15.02
C SER A 322 -29.06 -18.29 13.55
N ASP A 323 -27.99 -19.05 13.31
CA ASP A 323 -27.48 -19.33 11.96
C ASP A 323 -28.31 -20.39 11.19
N ASN A 324 -29.29 -21.01 11.86
CA ASN A 324 -30.11 -22.08 11.29
C ASN A 324 -31.39 -21.60 10.58
N ILE A 325 -31.60 -20.28 10.47
CA ILE A 325 -32.66 -19.64 9.69
C ILE A 325 -32.13 -18.39 8.96
N MET A 326 -32.72 -18.07 7.81
CA MET A 326 -32.48 -16.82 7.07
C MET A 326 -33.71 -15.92 7.16
N ILE A 327 -33.53 -14.60 7.22
CA ILE A 327 -34.63 -13.64 7.24
C ILE A 327 -34.50 -12.67 6.08
N GLU A 328 -35.55 -12.55 5.28
CA GLU A 328 -35.71 -11.52 4.27
C GLU A 328 -36.68 -10.45 4.80
N TYR A 329 -36.20 -9.21 4.93
CA TYR A 329 -36.98 -8.09 5.45
C TYR A 329 -36.70 -6.81 4.66
N THR A 330 -37.75 -6.14 4.20
CA THR A 330 -37.66 -4.82 3.56
C THR A 330 -37.85 -3.73 4.61
N LYS A 331 -36.86 -2.85 4.77
CA LYS A 331 -36.90 -1.73 5.72
C LYS A 331 -38.17 -0.89 5.54
N GLY A 332 -38.96 -0.76 6.60
CA GLY A 332 -40.23 -0.02 6.59
C GLY A 332 -41.46 -0.89 6.34
N SER A 333 -41.30 -2.17 5.99
CA SER A 333 -42.39 -3.15 5.94
C SER A 333 -42.80 -3.61 7.34
N ASP A 334 -44.05 -4.09 7.48
CA ASP A 334 -44.53 -4.86 8.63
C ASP A 334 -44.40 -6.37 8.44
N THR A 335 -44.05 -6.83 7.24
CA THR A 335 -43.87 -8.25 6.90
C THR A 335 -42.41 -8.64 6.73
N PHE A 336 -42.11 -9.90 6.99
CA PHE A 336 -40.81 -10.54 6.79
C PHE A 336 -41.01 -12.00 6.35
N ARG A 337 -39.99 -12.59 5.73
CA ARG A 337 -39.96 -14.02 5.37
C ARG A 337 -38.82 -14.72 6.10
N ILE A 338 -39.06 -15.94 6.56
CA ILE A 338 -38.08 -16.81 7.19
C ILE A 338 -37.89 -18.05 6.35
N THR A 339 -36.64 -18.43 6.11
CA THR A 339 -36.28 -19.70 5.47
C THR A 339 -35.54 -20.58 6.47
N ALA A 340 -36.02 -21.80 6.68
CA ALA A 340 -35.34 -22.78 7.54
C ALA A 340 -34.11 -23.36 6.83
N LEU A 341 -32.92 -23.20 7.42
CA LEU A 341 -31.65 -23.64 6.82
C LEU A 341 -31.13 -24.94 7.43
N LYS A 342 -31.26 -25.12 8.75
CA LYS A 342 -30.71 -26.26 9.47
C LYS A 342 -31.59 -26.67 10.64
N ALA A 343 -31.62 -27.96 10.97
CA ALA A 343 -32.31 -28.44 12.15
C ALA A 343 -31.74 -27.81 13.43
N GLY A 344 -32.61 -27.43 14.36
CA GLY A 344 -32.23 -26.80 15.62
C GLY A 344 -33.21 -25.72 16.08
N LYS A 345 -32.97 -25.20 17.28
CA LYS A 345 -33.73 -24.05 17.81
C LYS A 345 -33.22 -22.76 17.17
N ALA A 346 -34.14 -21.95 16.67
CA ALA A 346 -33.86 -20.66 16.08
C ALA A 346 -34.52 -19.53 16.89
N SER A 347 -33.87 -18.37 16.95
CA SER A 347 -34.41 -17.18 17.60
C SER A 347 -34.41 -15.99 16.64
N ILE A 348 -35.49 -15.23 16.64
CA ILE A 348 -35.66 -14.03 15.81
C ILE A 348 -35.86 -12.83 16.71
N THR A 349 -35.17 -11.74 16.42
CA THR A 349 -35.30 -10.47 17.16
C THR A 349 -35.99 -9.42 16.31
N PHE A 350 -36.89 -8.66 16.95
CA PHE A 350 -37.70 -7.62 16.33
C PHE A 350 -37.54 -6.31 17.10
N SER A 351 -37.28 -5.22 16.38
CA SER A 351 -37.26 -3.87 16.92
C SER A 351 -38.21 -3.01 16.09
N ALA A 352 -39.17 -2.34 16.73
CA ALA A 352 -40.04 -1.38 16.05
C ALA A 352 -39.49 0.05 16.19
N LYS A 353 -39.71 0.88 15.18
CA LYS A 353 -39.34 2.29 15.21
C LYS A 353 -40.16 3.03 16.26
N GLY A 354 -39.50 3.85 17.08
CA GLY A 354 -40.13 4.61 18.17
C GLY A 354 -40.48 3.77 19.41
N CYS A 355 -39.84 2.62 19.57
CA CYS A 355 -40.08 1.68 20.66
C CYS A 355 -38.77 1.40 21.40
N ALA A 356 -38.75 1.62 22.72
CA ALA A 356 -37.57 1.37 23.56
C ALA A 356 -37.24 -0.12 23.78
N PHE A 357 -38.14 -1.03 23.38
CA PHE A 357 -38.01 -2.46 23.67
C PHE A 357 -37.94 -3.34 22.41
N ASN A 358 -37.15 -4.41 22.48
CA ASN A 358 -37.09 -5.46 21.47
C ASN A 358 -38.00 -6.64 21.86
N ASN A 359 -38.56 -7.34 20.88
CA ASN A 359 -39.24 -8.62 21.10
C ASN A 359 -38.46 -9.76 20.43
N TYR A 360 -38.64 -10.98 20.91
CA TYR A 360 -37.99 -12.18 20.42
C TYR A 360 -39.04 -13.27 20.13
N VAL A 361 -38.77 -14.13 19.16
CA VAL A 361 -39.56 -15.35 18.91
C VAL A 361 -38.63 -16.53 18.72
N SER A 362 -38.82 -17.56 19.53
CA SER A 362 -38.18 -18.86 19.33
C SER A 362 -39.01 -19.78 18.41
N LEU A 363 -38.31 -20.53 17.55
CA LEU A 363 -38.87 -21.52 16.62
C LEU A 363 -38.05 -22.81 16.68
N GLU A 364 -38.67 -23.94 16.33
CA GLU A 364 -37.98 -25.22 16.17
C GLU A 364 -37.92 -25.59 14.69
N VAL A 365 -36.72 -25.88 14.18
CA VAL A 365 -36.52 -26.43 12.84
C VAL A 365 -36.22 -27.92 12.94
N THR A 366 -36.97 -28.72 12.21
CA THR A 366 -36.94 -30.19 12.20
C THR A 366 -36.67 -30.72 10.79
N GLY A 367 -36.19 -31.96 10.68
CA GLY A 367 -35.78 -32.59 9.42
C GLY A 367 -34.34 -33.09 9.47
N GLU A 368 -33.96 -34.02 8.60
CA GLU A 368 -32.54 -34.32 8.37
C GLU A 368 -31.88 -33.05 7.80
N ASP A 369 -30.62 -32.80 8.18
CA ASP A 369 -29.77 -31.77 7.59
C ASP A 369 -29.65 -32.05 6.08
N VAL A 370 -30.65 -31.64 5.30
CA VAL A 370 -30.43 -31.32 3.91
C VAL A 370 -29.49 -30.15 4.00
N LEU A 371 -28.22 -30.40 3.71
CA LEU A 371 -27.32 -29.39 3.21
C LEU A 371 -28.07 -28.74 2.04
N LEU A 372 -28.86 -27.70 2.28
CA LEU A 372 -28.99 -26.59 1.38
C LEU A 372 -27.61 -25.96 1.50
N PRO A 373 -26.68 -26.27 0.58
CA PRO A 373 -25.36 -25.67 0.67
C PRO A 373 -25.59 -24.16 0.60
N ASP A 374 -24.87 -23.40 1.41
CA ASP A 374 -24.65 -21.99 1.13
C ASP A 374 -23.88 -21.92 -0.19
N PHE A 375 -24.58 -22.00 -1.32
CA PHE A 375 -23.96 -22.00 -2.63
C PHE A 375 -24.28 -20.70 -3.37
N ALA A 376 -23.21 -20.05 -3.81
CA ALA A 376 -23.27 -19.13 -4.93
C ALA A 376 -23.40 -19.94 -6.24
N PRO A 377 -23.87 -19.32 -7.34
CA PRO A 377 -23.72 -19.93 -8.65
C PRO A 377 -22.24 -20.26 -8.89
N THR A 378 -21.98 -21.47 -9.39
CA THR A 378 -20.64 -21.83 -9.85
C THR A 378 -20.37 -21.10 -11.15
N VAL A 379 -19.21 -20.45 -11.25
CA VAL A 379 -18.81 -19.66 -12.42
C VAL A 379 -17.58 -20.29 -13.04
N ASP A 380 -17.73 -20.79 -14.27
CA ASP A 380 -16.62 -21.25 -15.08
C ASP A 380 -16.20 -20.10 -15.99
N PHE A 381 -15.15 -19.38 -15.59
CA PHE A 381 -14.57 -18.27 -16.35
C PHE A 381 -13.05 -18.23 -16.16
N ASP A 382 -12.32 -17.93 -17.23
CA ASP A 382 -10.85 -17.83 -17.19
C ASP A 382 -10.40 -16.50 -16.57
N THR A 383 -9.97 -16.57 -15.31
CA THR A 383 -9.60 -15.41 -14.49
C THR A 383 -8.16 -14.94 -14.66
N SER A 384 -7.41 -15.47 -15.64
CA SER A 384 -6.10 -14.88 -15.98
C SER A 384 -6.26 -13.43 -16.45
N ASP A 385 -5.19 -12.65 -16.44
CA ASP A 385 -5.23 -11.26 -16.88
C ASP A 385 -5.83 -11.15 -18.30
N MET A 386 -6.79 -10.25 -18.48
CA MET A 386 -7.38 -9.91 -19.78
C MET A 386 -6.70 -8.68 -20.36
N LYS A 387 -6.48 -8.66 -21.67
CA LYS A 387 -5.95 -7.49 -22.37
C LYS A 387 -7.07 -6.55 -22.78
N VAL A 388 -6.85 -5.23 -22.74
CA VAL A 388 -7.83 -4.26 -23.27
C VAL A 388 -8.25 -4.63 -24.70
N GLY A 389 -9.54 -4.76 -24.96
CA GLY A 389 -10.12 -5.20 -26.23
C GLY A 389 -10.34 -6.72 -26.37
N GLU A 390 -9.77 -7.54 -25.49
CA GLU A 390 -9.99 -8.99 -25.48
C GLU A 390 -11.45 -9.31 -25.09
N THR A 391 -12.01 -10.37 -25.68
CA THR A 391 -13.33 -10.91 -25.30
C THR A 391 -13.22 -12.37 -24.90
N ARG A 392 -13.74 -12.72 -23.71
CA ARG A 392 -13.76 -14.09 -23.18
C ARG A 392 -15.17 -14.57 -22.90
N LYS A 393 -15.40 -15.87 -23.09
CA LYS A 393 -16.68 -16.51 -22.77
C LYS A 393 -16.61 -17.22 -21.43
N GLY A 394 -17.72 -17.23 -20.72
CA GLY A 394 -17.91 -17.97 -19.47
C GLY A 394 -19.30 -18.55 -19.37
N ARG A 395 -19.53 -19.31 -18.31
CA ARG A 395 -20.84 -19.81 -17.93
C ARG A 395 -21.01 -19.78 -16.42
N PHE A 396 -22.22 -19.53 -15.96
CA PHE A 396 -22.58 -19.75 -14.57
C PHE A 396 -23.77 -20.70 -14.47
N TYR A 397 -23.85 -21.46 -13.38
CA TYR A 397 -24.91 -22.43 -13.14
C TYR A 397 -25.08 -22.69 -11.65
N ASN A 398 -26.29 -23.14 -11.29
CA ASN A 398 -26.54 -23.66 -9.95
C ASN A 398 -25.74 -24.97 -9.75
N PRO A 399 -24.87 -25.09 -8.72
CA PRO A 399 -24.02 -26.27 -8.50
C PRO A 399 -24.79 -27.57 -8.24
N ILE A 400 -26.04 -27.48 -7.77
CA ILE A 400 -26.89 -28.64 -7.54
C ILE A 400 -27.57 -29.08 -8.83
N SER A 401 -28.24 -28.16 -9.53
CA SER A 401 -29.02 -28.51 -10.73
C SER A 401 -28.17 -28.60 -12.00
N GLN A 402 -26.92 -28.10 -11.96
CA GLN A 402 -25.99 -28.00 -13.09
C GLN A 402 -26.55 -27.20 -14.28
N LYS A 403 -27.55 -26.34 -14.03
CA LYS A 403 -28.21 -25.48 -15.01
C LYS A 403 -28.36 -24.07 -14.44
N SER A 404 -28.38 -23.05 -15.30
CA SER A 404 -28.82 -21.70 -14.94
C SER A 404 -30.33 -21.57 -15.14
N THR A 405 -30.98 -20.76 -14.30
CA THR A 405 -32.41 -20.40 -14.43
C THR A 405 -32.63 -18.94 -14.82
N GLY A 406 -31.60 -18.29 -15.40
CA GLY A 406 -31.71 -16.97 -16.02
C GLY A 406 -31.29 -15.83 -15.10
N GLY A 407 -30.02 -15.83 -14.72
CA GLY A 407 -29.39 -14.83 -13.85
C GLY A 407 -28.96 -13.52 -14.52
N ASN A 408 -28.18 -12.72 -13.80
CA ASN A 408 -27.62 -11.46 -14.28
C ASN A 408 -26.17 -11.26 -13.78
N ILE A 409 -25.39 -10.45 -14.49
CA ILE A 409 -24.02 -10.13 -14.14
C ILE A 409 -23.86 -8.61 -14.05
N LYS A 410 -23.45 -8.12 -12.88
CA LYS A 410 -23.03 -6.75 -12.69
C LYS A 410 -21.50 -6.68 -12.79
N ALA A 411 -21.01 -5.79 -13.63
CA ALA A 411 -19.58 -5.67 -13.92
C ALA A 411 -19.02 -4.29 -13.51
N SER A 412 -17.74 -4.25 -13.20
CA SER A 412 -16.97 -3.00 -13.06
C SER A 412 -16.92 -2.21 -14.39
N ASP A 413 -16.79 -0.89 -14.30
CA ASP A 413 -16.81 0.04 -15.45
C ASP A 413 -15.72 -0.19 -16.52
N ASN A 414 -14.71 -1.01 -16.20
CA ASN A 414 -13.58 -1.31 -17.07
C ASN A 414 -13.81 -2.55 -17.96
N VAL A 415 -14.96 -3.24 -17.84
CA VAL A 415 -15.37 -4.35 -18.72
C VAL A 415 -16.85 -4.24 -19.09
N SER A 416 -17.25 -4.76 -20.25
CA SER A 416 -18.65 -4.95 -20.62
C SER A 416 -19.01 -6.43 -20.63
N VAL A 417 -20.26 -6.76 -20.32
CA VAL A 417 -20.73 -8.15 -20.25
C VAL A 417 -22.03 -8.30 -21.03
N LYS A 418 -22.12 -9.37 -21.81
CA LYS A 418 -23.35 -9.83 -22.47
C LYS A 418 -23.74 -11.19 -21.90
N VAL A 419 -24.96 -11.31 -21.38
CA VAL A 419 -25.45 -12.54 -20.72
C VAL A 419 -26.62 -13.13 -21.50
N GLU A 420 -26.60 -14.44 -21.70
CA GLU A 420 -27.68 -15.21 -22.32
C GLU A 420 -28.50 -15.94 -21.24
N LYS A 421 -29.75 -16.30 -21.57
CA LYS A 421 -30.70 -16.91 -20.61
C LYS A 421 -30.27 -18.27 -20.07
N ASP A 422 -29.38 -18.97 -20.77
CA ASP A 422 -28.87 -20.28 -20.38
C ASP A 422 -27.67 -20.22 -19.42
N GLY A 423 -27.30 -19.01 -18.97
CA GLY A 423 -26.18 -18.77 -18.07
C GLY A 423 -24.84 -18.59 -18.78
N SER A 424 -24.79 -18.68 -20.11
CA SER A 424 -23.59 -18.31 -20.87
C SER A 424 -23.42 -16.79 -20.92
N PHE A 425 -22.18 -16.32 -20.90
CA PHE A 425 -21.87 -14.89 -20.98
C PHE A 425 -20.56 -14.62 -21.72
N GLU A 426 -20.43 -13.41 -22.26
CA GLU A 426 -19.22 -12.89 -22.89
C GLU A 426 -18.79 -11.60 -22.18
N VAL A 427 -17.51 -11.50 -21.84
CA VAL A 427 -16.89 -10.35 -21.18
C VAL A 427 -15.91 -9.70 -22.14
N THR A 428 -16.03 -8.40 -22.40
CA THR A 428 -15.09 -7.62 -23.22
C THR A 428 -14.37 -6.61 -22.34
N ALA A 429 -13.04 -6.61 -22.38
CA ALA A 429 -12.21 -5.65 -21.65
C ALA A 429 -12.21 -4.27 -22.33
N LEU A 430 -12.47 -3.21 -21.59
CA LEU A 430 -12.57 -1.84 -22.11
C LEU A 430 -11.38 -0.96 -21.73
N LYS A 431 -10.89 -1.10 -20.48
CA LYS A 431 -9.81 -0.27 -19.91
C LYS A 431 -9.01 -1.07 -18.89
N ALA A 432 -7.73 -0.76 -18.71
CA ALA A 432 -6.93 -1.42 -17.68
C ALA A 432 -7.41 -1.11 -16.26
N GLY A 433 -7.11 -2.03 -15.34
CA GLY A 433 -7.49 -1.99 -13.94
C GLY A 433 -8.10 -3.30 -13.46
N SER A 434 -8.25 -3.45 -12.14
CA SER A 434 -8.90 -4.61 -11.55
C SER A 434 -10.39 -4.63 -11.90
N ALA A 435 -10.86 -5.75 -12.44
CA ALA A 435 -12.25 -5.98 -12.80
C ALA A 435 -12.92 -6.93 -11.79
N LYS A 436 -14.20 -6.69 -11.53
CA LYS A 436 -15.07 -7.53 -10.70
C LYS A 436 -16.34 -7.85 -11.48
N LEU A 437 -16.75 -9.10 -11.44
CA LEU A 437 -18.08 -9.55 -11.85
C LEU A 437 -18.83 -10.03 -10.61
N GLU A 438 -20.06 -9.55 -10.42
CA GLU A 438 -21.02 -10.02 -9.43
C GLU A 438 -22.13 -10.77 -10.17
N ILE A 439 -22.24 -12.08 -9.94
CA ILE A 439 -23.12 -13.00 -10.66
C ILE A 439 -24.23 -13.46 -9.74
N THR A 440 -25.48 -13.23 -10.15
CA THR A 440 -26.68 -13.76 -9.49
C THR A 440 -27.35 -14.77 -10.41
N ASP A 441 -27.84 -15.89 -9.87
CA ASP A 441 -28.70 -16.84 -10.56
C ASP A 441 -30.00 -16.97 -9.75
N ASN A 442 -31.16 -17.06 -10.41
CA ASN A 442 -32.46 -16.96 -9.73
C ASN A 442 -32.71 -18.09 -8.72
N ASP A 443 -32.03 -19.23 -8.88
CA ASP A 443 -32.17 -20.39 -8.02
C ASP A 443 -31.00 -20.54 -7.01
N CYS A 444 -30.12 -19.53 -6.91
CA CYS A 444 -29.00 -19.51 -5.97
C CYS A 444 -29.23 -18.44 -4.88
N PRO A 445 -29.15 -18.78 -3.58
CA PRO A 445 -29.38 -17.82 -2.51
C PRO A 445 -28.24 -16.80 -2.32
N PHE A 446 -27.04 -17.06 -2.87
CA PHE A 446 -25.88 -16.18 -2.75
C PHE A 446 -25.37 -15.68 -4.10
N THR A 447 -24.68 -14.53 -4.08
CA THR A 447 -24.04 -13.95 -5.26
C THR A 447 -22.62 -14.50 -5.43
N GLY A 448 -22.31 -15.00 -6.63
CA GLY A 448 -20.95 -15.36 -7.03
C GLY A 448 -20.13 -14.12 -7.36
N SER A 449 -18.83 -14.14 -7.05
CA SER A 449 -17.92 -13.05 -7.42
C SER A 449 -16.70 -13.59 -8.15
N VAL A 450 -16.33 -12.94 -9.24
CA VAL A 450 -15.09 -13.22 -9.98
C VAL A 450 -14.25 -11.95 -10.03
N TYR A 451 -12.96 -12.10 -9.75
CA TYR A 451 -11.96 -11.04 -9.81
C TYR A 451 -10.88 -11.42 -10.80
N PHE A 452 -10.48 -10.47 -11.64
CA PHE A 452 -9.35 -10.60 -12.56
C PHE A 452 -8.81 -9.20 -12.88
N ASN A 453 -7.63 -9.11 -13.48
CA ASN A 453 -7.09 -7.83 -13.91
C ASN A 453 -7.30 -7.65 -15.41
N VAL A 454 -7.61 -6.41 -15.80
CA VAL A 454 -7.44 -5.96 -17.18
C VAL A 454 -6.12 -5.23 -17.27
N VAL A 455 -5.25 -5.67 -18.15
CA VAL A 455 -3.95 -5.04 -18.41
C VAL A 455 -4.01 -4.26 -19.71
N GLU A 456 -3.30 -3.14 -19.76
CA GLU A 456 -3.09 -2.43 -21.02
C GLU A 456 -2.41 -3.37 -22.02
N VAL A 457 -2.80 -3.27 -23.28
CA VAL A 457 -2.08 -4.02 -24.32
C VAL A 457 -0.78 -3.27 -24.58
N SER A 458 0.34 -3.94 -24.33
CA SER A 458 1.65 -3.43 -24.70
C SER A 458 1.65 -3.08 -26.19
N LYS A 459 2.08 -1.85 -26.52
CA LYS A 459 2.32 -1.39 -27.90
C LYS A 459 3.81 -1.40 -28.24
N MET A 460 4.57 -2.23 -27.53
CA MET A 460 6.00 -2.35 -27.72
C MET A 460 6.27 -3.12 -29.02
N LYS A 461 6.95 -2.48 -29.98
CA LYS A 461 7.35 -3.12 -31.23
C LYS A 461 8.29 -4.28 -30.92
N GLY A 462 7.97 -5.48 -31.42
CA GLY A 462 8.64 -6.76 -31.18
C GLY A 462 8.02 -7.64 -30.09
N ASP A 463 7.11 -7.09 -29.27
CA ASP A 463 6.34 -7.81 -28.24
C ASP A 463 5.03 -8.35 -28.85
N SER A 464 5.17 -9.46 -29.56
CA SER A 464 4.08 -10.14 -30.27
C SER A 464 3.07 -10.80 -29.33
N ASN A 465 3.51 -11.21 -28.15
CA ASN A 465 2.66 -11.86 -27.17
C ASN A 465 1.96 -10.84 -26.26
N CYS A 466 2.31 -9.56 -26.33
CA CYS A 466 1.82 -8.41 -25.55
C CYS A 466 1.96 -8.58 -24.03
N ASP A 467 3.05 -9.15 -23.55
CA ASP A 467 3.33 -9.30 -22.11
C ASP A 467 4.14 -8.12 -21.52
N GLY A 468 4.51 -7.15 -22.35
CA GLY A 468 5.27 -5.98 -21.95
C GLY A 468 6.79 -6.17 -22.04
N GLN A 469 7.26 -7.31 -22.52
CA GLN A 469 8.67 -7.62 -22.76
C GLN A 469 8.86 -8.06 -24.21
N MET A 470 10.06 -7.84 -24.74
CA MET A 470 10.49 -8.45 -25.99
C MET A 470 11.42 -9.60 -25.62
N ASP A 471 11.02 -10.84 -25.92
CA ASP A 471 11.83 -12.03 -25.63
C ASP A 471 11.64 -13.18 -26.65
N MET A 472 12.23 -14.34 -26.38
CA MET A 472 12.19 -15.48 -27.30
C MET A 472 10.78 -16.07 -27.45
N SER A 473 9.89 -15.86 -26.48
CA SER A 473 8.49 -16.28 -26.53
C SER A 473 7.75 -15.56 -27.66
N ASP A 474 8.13 -14.32 -27.97
CA ASP A 474 7.57 -13.57 -29.10
C ASP A 474 7.92 -14.20 -30.43
N VAL A 475 9.21 -14.49 -30.60
CA VAL A 475 9.75 -15.17 -31.78
C VAL A 475 9.01 -16.49 -32.00
N VAL A 476 8.84 -17.28 -30.92
CA VAL A 476 8.13 -18.56 -30.98
C VAL A 476 6.68 -18.34 -31.37
N LEU A 477 5.97 -17.36 -30.80
CA LEU A 477 4.57 -17.08 -31.13
C LEU A 477 4.40 -16.68 -32.60
N ILE A 478 5.27 -15.83 -33.14
CA ILE A 478 5.27 -15.44 -34.56
C ILE A 478 5.47 -16.68 -35.44
N MET A 479 6.48 -17.50 -35.15
CA MET A 479 6.75 -18.72 -35.91
C MET A 479 5.59 -19.72 -35.85
N GLN A 480 4.95 -19.87 -34.68
CA GLN A 480 3.79 -20.74 -34.49
C GLN A 480 2.55 -20.22 -35.21
N ALA A 481 2.31 -18.91 -35.20
CA ALA A 481 1.20 -18.26 -35.91
C ALA A 481 1.32 -18.43 -37.44
N LEU A 482 2.53 -18.35 -37.99
CA LEU A 482 2.80 -18.58 -39.40
C LEU A 482 2.69 -20.06 -39.80
N ALA A 483 3.20 -20.97 -38.95
CA ALA A 483 3.19 -22.41 -39.23
C ALA A 483 1.82 -23.07 -39.04
N ASN A 484 1.03 -22.60 -38.06
CA ASN A 484 -0.30 -23.14 -37.76
C ASN A 484 -1.29 -22.02 -37.39
N PRO A 485 -1.73 -21.22 -38.38
CA PRO A 485 -2.57 -20.04 -38.14
C PRO A 485 -3.94 -20.37 -37.56
N ASN A 486 -4.51 -21.54 -37.86
CA ASN A 486 -5.79 -21.97 -37.27
C ASN A 486 -5.70 -22.20 -35.75
N LYS A 487 -4.49 -22.43 -35.22
CA LYS A 487 -4.25 -22.63 -33.80
C LYS A 487 -3.68 -21.38 -33.12
N TYR A 488 -2.69 -20.73 -33.73
CA TYR A 488 -1.93 -19.64 -33.10
C TYR A 488 -2.03 -18.30 -33.85
N GLY A 489 -2.74 -18.22 -34.97
CA GLY A 489 -2.97 -16.97 -35.69
C GLY A 489 -3.98 -16.07 -35.00
N GLU A 490 -4.32 -14.95 -35.64
CA GLU A 490 -5.22 -13.90 -35.09
C GLU A 490 -6.60 -14.43 -34.65
N ASN A 491 -7.11 -15.43 -35.36
CA ASN A 491 -8.37 -16.13 -35.05
C ASN A 491 -8.13 -17.57 -34.55
N GLY A 492 -6.98 -17.79 -33.90
CA GLY A 492 -6.52 -19.10 -33.47
C GLY A 492 -7.35 -19.69 -32.32
N THR A 493 -7.28 -21.02 -32.16
CA THR A 493 -7.98 -21.76 -31.09
C THR A 493 -7.18 -21.92 -29.79
N ALA A 494 -5.87 -21.67 -29.80
CA ALA A 494 -5.03 -21.81 -28.60
C ALA A 494 -5.23 -20.65 -27.63
N LYS A 495 -5.18 -20.92 -26.32
CA LYS A 495 -5.29 -19.88 -25.27
C LYS A 495 -4.29 -18.72 -25.46
N VAL A 496 -3.09 -19.03 -25.95
CA VAL A 496 -2.06 -18.05 -26.29
C VAL A 496 -1.91 -18.08 -27.82
N HIS A 497 -2.77 -17.35 -28.52
CA HIS A 497 -2.70 -17.11 -29.96
C HIS A 497 -2.36 -15.64 -30.23
N LEU A 498 -1.88 -15.32 -31.42
CA LEU A 498 -1.54 -13.96 -31.81
C LEU A 498 -2.81 -13.08 -31.74
N THR A 499 -2.69 -11.88 -31.19
CA THR A 499 -3.79 -10.89 -31.19
C THR A 499 -3.62 -9.90 -32.34
N ALA A 500 -4.63 -9.07 -32.62
CA ALA A 500 -4.49 -8.00 -33.61
C ALA A 500 -3.34 -7.03 -33.25
N GLN A 501 -3.25 -6.60 -31.99
CA GLN A 501 -2.14 -5.77 -31.52
C GLN A 501 -0.81 -6.53 -31.51
N GLY A 502 -0.81 -7.81 -31.12
CA GLY A 502 0.38 -8.66 -31.15
C GLY A 502 0.93 -8.83 -32.56
N LYS A 503 0.05 -8.88 -33.57
CA LYS A 503 0.43 -8.89 -34.97
C LYS A 503 1.02 -7.56 -35.44
N GLU A 504 0.47 -6.43 -35.00
CA GLU A 504 1.04 -5.10 -35.26
C GLU A 504 2.41 -4.93 -34.58
N ASN A 505 2.54 -5.37 -33.33
CA ASN A 505 3.80 -5.33 -32.60
C ASN A 505 4.84 -6.25 -33.23
N ALA A 506 4.42 -7.43 -33.68
CA ALA A 506 5.28 -8.40 -34.34
C ALA A 506 5.77 -7.92 -35.70
N ASP A 507 5.09 -7.02 -36.39
CA ASP A 507 5.51 -6.50 -37.69
C ASP A 507 6.68 -5.52 -37.53
N MET A 508 7.90 -6.01 -37.76
CA MET A 508 9.12 -5.28 -37.47
C MET A 508 9.51 -4.32 -38.60
N ASP A 509 9.00 -4.49 -39.82
CA ASP A 509 9.33 -3.66 -40.99
C ASP A 509 8.16 -3.10 -41.78
N GLY A 510 6.94 -3.31 -41.31
CA GLY A 510 5.73 -2.77 -41.90
C GLY A 510 5.28 -3.51 -43.16
N ASN A 511 5.81 -4.71 -43.44
CA ASN A 511 5.40 -5.53 -44.60
C ASN A 511 4.37 -6.61 -44.24
N GLY A 512 3.85 -6.59 -43.02
CA GLY A 512 2.97 -7.61 -42.46
C GLY A 512 3.75 -8.68 -41.69
N LEU A 513 3.04 -9.66 -41.13
CA LEU A 513 3.66 -10.71 -40.30
C LEU A 513 4.41 -11.73 -41.17
N THR A 514 5.73 -11.84 -40.99
CA THR A 514 6.63 -12.74 -41.71
C THR A 514 7.62 -13.45 -40.78
N VAL A 515 8.36 -14.43 -41.33
CA VAL A 515 9.49 -15.06 -40.60
C VAL A 515 10.64 -14.07 -40.40
N GLY A 516 10.76 -13.07 -41.28
CA GLY A 516 11.77 -12.01 -41.17
C GLY A 516 11.61 -11.19 -39.89
N ASP A 517 10.39 -11.04 -39.39
CA ASP A 517 10.11 -10.35 -38.15
C ASP A 517 10.61 -11.11 -36.92
N ALA A 518 10.34 -12.43 -36.89
CA ALA A 518 10.86 -13.31 -35.85
C ALA A 518 12.41 -13.29 -35.85
N GLN A 519 13.02 -13.27 -37.04
CA GLN A 519 14.47 -13.13 -37.18
C GLN A 519 14.97 -11.76 -36.67
N LYS A 520 14.29 -10.65 -36.98
CA LYS A 520 14.64 -9.32 -36.48
C LYS A 520 14.55 -9.22 -34.96
N ILE A 521 13.51 -9.79 -34.35
CA ILE A 521 13.41 -9.86 -32.89
C ILE A 521 14.56 -10.69 -32.32
N GLN A 522 14.89 -11.85 -32.89
CA GLN A 522 16.07 -12.63 -32.48
C GLN A 522 17.36 -11.82 -32.58
N MET A 523 17.56 -11.07 -33.67
CA MET A 523 18.73 -10.21 -33.83
C MET A 523 18.74 -9.08 -32.80
N LYS A 524 17.61 -8.44 -32.49
CA LYS A 524 17.50 -7.47 -31.39
C LYS A 524 17.85 -8.06 -30.03
N LEU A 525 17.35 -9.25 -29.70
CA LEU A 525 17.64 -9.95 -28.45
C LEU A 525 19.12 -10.33 -28.32
N LEU A 526 19.79 -10.55 -29.45
CA LEU A 526 21.23 -10.80 -29.53
C LEU A 526 22.06 -9.51 -29.61
N GLY A 527 21.44 -8.33 -29.70
CA GLY A 527 22.14 -7.06 -29.87
C GLY A 527 22.79 -6.87 -31.26
N LEU A 528 22.23 -7.52 -32.29
CA LEU A 528 22.75 -7.57 -33.66
C LEU A 528 21.96 -6.71 -34.66
N ASP A 529 21.03 -5.86 -34.20
CA ASP A 529 20.18 -5.02 -35.05
C ASP A 529 20.70 -3.57 -35.09
N ASP A 530 20.89 -3.05 -36.31
CA ASP A 530 21.61 -1.78 -36.61
C ASP A 530 20.92 -0.50 -36.08
N ASP A 531 19.69 -0.59 -35.59
CA ASP A 531 18.82 0.57 -35.24
C ASP A 531 18.40 0.64 -33.75
N SER A 532 18.99 -0.13 -32.83
CA SER A 532 18.65 -0.03 -31.40
C SER A 532 19.35 1.15 -30.72
N GLU A 533 18.58 2.07 -30.13
CA GLU A 533 19.12 3.02 -29.15
C GLU A 533 19.88 2.23 -28.08
N PRO A 534 21.10 2.67 -27.74
CA PRO A 534 22.05 1.83 -27.07
C PRO A 534 21.60 1.56 -25.64
N LEU A 535 21.41 0.27 -25.33
CA LEU A 535 21.34 -0.24 -23.97
C LEU A 535 22.48 0.39 -23.17
N THR A 536 22.14 1.04 -22.05
CA THR A 536 23.10 1.52 -21.05
C THR A 536 24.15 0.45 -20.76
N PRO A 537 25.45 0.77 -20.59
CA PRO A 537 26.49 -0.24 -20.52
C PRO A 537 26.32 -1.04 -19.23
N LEU A 538 25.93 -2.31 -19.34
CA LEU A 538 25.90 -3.28 -18.24
C LEU A 538 27.30 -3.76 -17.82
N ALA A 539 28.37 -3.28 -18.47
CA ALA A 539 29.74 -3.64 -18.15
C ALA A 539 30.40 -2.55 -17.30
N GLN A 540 30.48 -2.77 -15.99
CA GLN A 540 31.27 -1.91 -15.09
C GLN A 540 32.74 -1.91 -15.52
N ALA A 541 33.37 -0.73 -15.57
CA ALA A 541 34.79 -0.61 -15.87
C ALA A 541 35.65 -1.41 -14.86
N VAL A 542 36.76 -1.96 -15.35
CA VAL A 542 37.77 -2.63 -14.54
C VAL A 542 38.72 -1.62 -13.94
N GLY A 543 38.71 -1.51 -12.62
CA GLY A 543 39.58 -0.58 -11.89
C GLY A 543 40.84 -1.25 -11.38
N VAL A 544 41.97 -0.56 -11.55
CA VAL A 544 43.29 -0.97 -11.06
C VAL A 544 44.04 0.24 -10.51
N ASP A 545 45.05 -0.01 -9.68
CA ASP A 545 45.77 1.05 -8.96
C ASP A 545 46.89 1.68 -9.79
N THR A 546 47.38 0.95 -10.80
CA THR A 546 48.47 1.41 -11.68
C THR A 546 48.25 0.99 -13.13
N THR A 547 48.90 1.71 -14.05
CA THR A 547 49.00 1.36 -15.46
C THR A 547 49.67 0.00 -15.67
N ASP A 548 50.63 -0.37 -14.81
CA ASP A 548 51.30 -1.67 -14.89
C ASP A 548 50.35 -2.83 -14.57
N GLU A 549 49.46 -2.64 -13.59
CA GLU A 549 48.38 -3.59 -13.32
C GLU A 549 47.40 -3.67 -14.49
N ALA A 550 47.09 -2.55 -15.15
CA ALA A 550 46.27 -2.55 -16.36
C ALA A 550 46.93 -3.38 -17.48
N ILE A 551 48.23 -3.18 -17.72
CA ILE A 551 49.01 -3.97 -18.71
C ILE A 551 49.00 -5.45 -18.34
N LYS A 552 49.27 -5.79 -17.08
CA LYS A 552 49.28 -7.17 -16.60
C LYS A 552 47.92 -7.84 -16.80
N LEU A 553 46.84 -7.13 -16.50
CA LEU A 553 45.48 -7.61 -16.69
C LEU A 553 45.16 -7.84 -18.17
N ILE A 554 45.47 -6.87 -19.04
CA ILE A 554 45.29 -6.99 -20.49
C ILE A 554 46.10 -8.20 -21.01
N ARG A 555 47.36 -8.36 -20.60
CA ARG A 555 48.22 -9.47 -21.02
C ARG A 555 47.67 -10.82 -20.58
N SER A 556 47.27 -10.96 -19.32
CA SER A 556 46.86 -12.24 -18.72
C SER A 556 45.44 -12.69 -19.10
N TYR A 557 44.55 -11.80 -19.55
CA TYR A 557 43.12 -12.07 -19.72
C TYR A 557 42.43 -12.58 -18.44
N ASP A 558 43.00 -12.32 -17.26
CA ASP A 558 42.45 -12.83 -16.01
C ASP A 558 41.23 -12.01 -15.55
N LEU A 559 40.04 -12.40 -16.03
CA LEU A 559 38.75 -11.79 -15.70
C LEU A 559 37.95 -12.64 -14.70
N ASN A 560 38.61 -13.56 -13.98
CA ASN A 560 37.92 -14.55 -13.15
C ASN A 560 37.11 -13.92 -12.01
N ASP A 561 37.53 -12.77 -11.51
CA ASP A 561 36.86 -12.03 -10.44
C ASP A 561 35.71 -11.13 -10.94
N TYR A 562 35.48 -11.05 -12.26
CA TYR A 562 34.47 -10.18 -12.87
C TYR A 562 33.17 -10.90 -13.25
N ASN A 563 32.07 -10.13 -13.33
CA ASN A 563 30.75 -10.62 -13.70
C ASN A 563 30.81 -11.36 -15.05
N VAL A 564 30.32 -12.61 -15.06
CA VAL A 564 30.37 -13.50 -16.24
C VAL A 564 29.72 -12.88 -17.48
N ASN A 565 28.68 -12.06 -17.30
CA ASN A 565 27.94 -11.42 -18.38
C ASN A 565 28.73 -10.28 -19.04
N ALA A 566 29.69 -9.68 -18.33
CA ALA A 566 30.55 -8.61 -18.86
C ALA A 566 31.88 -9.13 -19.42
N ARG A 567 32.24 -10.39 -19.15
CA ARG A 567 33.56 -10.96 -19.54
C ARG A 567 33.77 -10.93 -21.05
N GLU A 568 32.73 -11.19 -21.84
CA GLU A 568 32.88 -11.23 -23.30
C GLU A 568 33.16 -9.85 -23.88
N THR A 569 32.46 -8.81 -23.42
CA THR A 569 32.73 -7.42 -23.80
C THR A 569 34.12 -6.98 -23.36
N MET A 570 34.56 -7.35 -22.15
CA MET A 570 35.92 -7.08 -21.68
C MET A 570 36.99 -7.81 -22.50
N LYS A 571 36.72 -9.05 -22.94
CA LYS A 571 37.65 -9.78 -23.81
C LYS A 571 37.83 -9.07 -25.15
N GLN A 572 36.74 -8.66 -25.78
CA GLN A 572 36.79 -7.92 -27.05
C GLN A 572 37.60 -6.61 -26.89
N MET A 573 37.40 -5.91 -25.77
CA MET A 573 38.18 -4.73 -25.41
C MET A 573 39.69 -5.05 -25.30
N PHE A 574 40.04 -6.08 -24.53
CA PHE A 574 41.44 -6.51 -24.38
C PHE A 574 42.04 -7.01 -25.69
N GLU A 575 41.26 -7.67 -26.56
CA GLU A 575 41.69 -8.11 -27.89
C GLU A 575 42.07 -6.92 -28.77
N SER A 576 41.28 -5.84 -28.76
CA SER A 576 41.65 -4.66 -29.55
C SER A 576 42.88 -3.94 -28.98
N PHE A 577 43.02 -3.82 -27.66
CA PHE A 577 44.29 -3.34 -27.07
C PHE A 577 45.49 -4.18 -27.54
N LYS A 578 45.35 -5.51 -27.56
CA LYS A 578 46.39 -6.41 -28.07
C LYS A 578 46.65 -6.28 -29.56
N ASN A 579 45.61 -6.00 -30.35
CA ASN A 579 45.73 -5.79 -31.78
C ASN A 579 46.48 -4.49 -32.11
N ASP A 580 46.26 -3.41 -31.33
CA ASP A 580 47.07 -2.19 -31.43
C ASP A 580 48.50 -2.46 -30.92
N GLY A 581 48.61 -3.34 -29.91
CA GLY A 581 49.88 -3.79 -29.35
C GLY A 581 50.49 -2.82 -28.34
N PHE A 582 49.80 -1.74 -28.00
CA PHE A 582 50.19 -0.76 -27.00
C PHE A 582 48.97 -0.09 -26.35
N ILE A 583 49.18 0.55 -25.21
CA ILE A 583 48.25 1.53 -24.62
C ILE A 583 48.94 2.87 -24.45
N TYR A 584 48.17 3.94 -24.41
CA TYR A 584 48.71 5.26 -24.11
C TYR A 584 48.74 5.54 -22.61
N ARG A 585 49.79 6.26 -22.21
CA ARG A 585 49.97 6.78 -20.86
C ARG A 585 50.53 8.21 -20.92
N PHE A 586 50.23 9.05 -19.95
CA PHE A 586 50.87 10.37 -19.81
C PHE A 586 52.35 10.24 -19.38
N ALA A 587 53.21 11.14 -19.88
CA ALA A 587 54.67 11.12 -19.71
C ALA A 587 55.22 12.50 -19.34
N ASP A 588 54.59 13.15 -18.35
CA ASP A 588 55.04 14.45 -17.86
C ASP A 588 56.20 14.29 -16.87
N GLY A 589 57.10 15.29 -16.86
CA GLY A 589 58.34 15.28 -16.09
C GLY A 589 58.14 15.35 -14.57
N THR A 590 59.24 15.43 -13.83
CA THR A 590 59.23 15.48 -12.36
C THR A 590 58.93 16.90 -11.84
N GLY A 591 58.14 17.01 -10.76
CA GLY A 591 57.83 18.31 -10.11
C GLY A 591 56.43 18.42 -9.49
N ASP A 592 56.09 19.63 -9.03
CA ASP A 592 54.78 19.96 -8.43
C ASP A 592 53.66 20.01 -9.48
N ASP A 593 53.99 20.46 -10.70
CA ASP A 593 53.07 20.54 -11.84
C ASP A 593 52.92 19.20 -12.60
N ALA A 594 53.60 18.14 -12.17
CA ALA A 594 53.56 16.84 -12.82
C ALA A 594 52.18 16.19 -12.72
N VAL A 595 51.73 15.58 -13.81
CA VAL A 595 50.50 14.77 -13.84
C VAL A 595 50.70 13.52 -13.00
N LYS A 596 49.89 13.34 -11.96
CA LYS A 596 49.97 12.23 -11.01
C LYS A 596 48.66 11.48 -10.95
N LEU A 597 48.70 10.15 -10.80
CA LEU A 597 47.50 9.39 -10.45
C LEU A 597 46.93 9.88 -9.11
N ARG A 598 45.60 9.95 -9.03
CA ARG A 598 44.90 10.35 -7.80
C ARG A 598 44.86 9.21 -6.81
N ASP A 599 45.40 9.45 -5.62
CA ASP A 599 45.24 8.60 -4.43
C ASP A 599 44.14 9.13 -3.49
N ASP A 600 43.56 10.29 -3.82
CA ASP A 600 42.55 11.01 -3.03
C ASP A 600 41.10 10.81 -3.54
N TYR A 601 40.86 9.77 -4.33
CA TYR A 601 39.56 9.51 -4.96
C TYR A 601 39.02 8.12 -4.66
N VAL A 602 37.70 8.01 -4.52
CA VAL A 602 37.03 6.73 -4.17
C VAL A 602 37.07 5.72 -5.32
N ASN A 603 37.12 6.19 -6.56
CA ASN A 603 37.25 5.30 -7.72
C ASN A 603 38.73 5.00 -7.96
N PRO A 604 39.06 3.79 -8.45
CA PRO A 604 40.41 3.44 -8.85
C PRO A 604 41.03 4.49 -9.79
N PRO A 605 42.34 4.75 -9.67
CA PRO A 605 43.03 5.77 -10.46
C PRO A 605 43.09 5.42 -11.94
N VAL A 606 43.07 4.13 -12.28
CA VAL A 606 43.05 3.64 -13.66
C VAL A 606 41.81 2.78 -13.86
N LEU A 607 41.04 3.06 -14.91
CA LEU A 607 39.83 2.32 -15.27
C LEU A 607 39.92 1.86 -16.74
N LEU A 608 39.70 0.56 -16.97
CA LEU A 608 39.57 -0.05 -18.29
C LEU A 608 38.11 -0.36 -18.54
N GLY A 609 37.49 0.21 -19.55
CA GLY A 609 36.08 -0.09 -19.78
C GLY A 609 35.63 0.14 -21.22
N PRO A 610 34.67 -0.66 -21.70
CA PRO A 610 33.87 -0.30 -22.85
C PRO A 610 32.85 0.74 -22.38
N TYR A 611 32.91 1.96 -22.89
CA TYR A 611 31.83 2.93 -22.64
C TYR A 611 30.70 2.71 -23.65
N ALA A 612 29.43 2.75 -23.20
CA ALA A 612 28.27 2.45 -24.05
C ALA A 612 28.11 3.41 -25.22
N ASN A 613 27.38 2.89 -26.22
CA ASN A 613 26.95 3.52 -27.47
C ASN A 613 27.95 3.34 -28.61
N PHE A 614 28.44 2.11 -28.78
CA PHE A 614 29.28 1.68 -29.90
C PHE A 614 30.64 2.41 -29.93
N GLU A 615 31.66 1.69 -29.47
CA GLU A 615 33.09 1.87 -29.75
C GLU A 615 33.67 3.25 -29.40
N ASP A 616 34.39 3.29 -28.28
CA ASP A 616 35.84 3.29 -28.31
C ASP A 616 36.33 2.60 -27.03
N ILE A 617 37.35 1.77 -27.17
CA ILE A 617 37.97 1.11 -26.04
C ILE A 617 38.77 2.15 -25.28
N VAL A 618 38.46 2.32 -23.99
CA VAL A 618 39.04 3.38 -23.19
C VAL A 618 39.87 2.85 -22.02
N ILE A 619 41.04 3.45 -21.89
CA ILE A 619 41.72 3.56 -20.60
C ILE A 619 41.51 4.98 -20.07
N LEU A 620 40.93 5.05 -18.88
CA LEU A 620 40.68 6.27 -18.15
C LEU A 620 41.67 6.39 -17.01
N TYR A 621 42.29 7.56 -16.90
CA TYR A 621 43.12 7.95 -15.77
C TYR A 621 42.46 9.08 -14.97
N HIS A 622 42.28 8.86 -13.67
CA HIS A 622 42.02 9.92 -12.70
C HIS A 622 43.34 10.54 -12.28
N VAL A 623 43.59 11.79 -12.68
CA VAL A 623 44.87 12.45 -12.44
C VAL A 623 44.71 13.79 -11.72
N LYS A 624 45.80 14.21 -11.07
CA LYS A 624 45.95 15.52 -10.45
C LYS A 624 47.15 16.24 -11.07
N ALA A 625 46.96 17.50 -11.45
CA ALA A 625 47.98 18.38 -12.00
C ALA A 625 47.58 19.83 -11.72
N TYR A 626 48.54 20.76 -11.56
CA TYR A 626 48.25 22.19 -11.31
C TYR A 626 47.21 22.44 -10.20
N ASP A 627 47.26 21.67 -9.10
CA ASP A 627 46.29 21.68 -7.99
C ASP A 627 44.83 21.34 -8.36
N MET A 628 44.61 20.79 -9.55
CA MET A 628 43.31 20.42 -10.08
C MET A 628 43.19 18.94 -10.39
N ASN A 629 41.96 18.44 -10.35
CA ASN A 629 41.62 17.06 -10.68
C ASN A 629 41.09 16.99 -12.12
N TYR A 630 41.64 16.04 -12.88
CA TYR A 630 41.29 15.81 -14.27
C TYR A 630 40.95 14.33 -14.50
N GLN A 631 40.23 14.08 -15.58
CA GLN A 631 40.04 12.75 -16.13
C GLN A 631 40.62 12.73 -17.55
N LEU A 632 41.56 11.81 -17.80
CA LEU A 632 42.15 11.59 -19.11
C LEU A 632 41.59 10.31 -19.68
N TYR A 633 41.02 10.36 -20.87
CA TYR A 633 40.48 9.20 -21.56
C TYR A 633 41.30 9.00 -22.83
N TYR A 634 41.88 7.82 -23.00
CA TYR A 634 42.57 7.44 -24.22
C TYR A 634 41.73 6.46 -24.99
N PHE A 635 41.40 6.82 -26.21
CA PHE A 635 40.50 6.08 -27.08
C PHE A 635 41.25 5.60 -28.33
N ASN A 636 40.90 4.39 -28.80
CA ASN A 636 41.15 3.97 -30.17
C ASN A 636 40.09 4.63 -31.06
N ARG A 637 40.44 5.08 -32.26
CA ARG A 637 39.54 5.64 -33.26
C ARG A 637 39.10 4.54 -34.21
N GLY A 638 37.80 4.25 -34.24
CA GLY A 638 37.21 3.25 -35.15
C GLY A 638 37.64 3.40 -36.62
N LYS A 639 38.01 2.26 -37.25
CA LYS A 639 38.50 2.21 -38.64
C LYS A 639 37.45 2.60 -39.68
N ASP A 640 36.18 2.50 -39.33
CA ASP A 640 35.04 2.74 -40.23
C ASP A 640 34.89 4.20 -40.66
N TYR A 641 35.67 5.10 -40.06
CA TYR A 641 35.65 6.54 -40.34
C TYR A 641 36.96 7.05 -40.99
N ALA A 642 37.74 6.15 -41.61
CA ALA A 642 38.97 6.50 -42.33
C ALA A 642 38.70 7.58 -43.41
N GLY A 643 39.32 8.76 -43.24
CA GLY A 643 39.21 9.89 -44.17
C GLY A 643 38.35 11.07 -43.68
N GLN A 644 37.70 10.98 -42.51
CA GLN A 644 37.02 12.13 -41.90
C GLN A 644 37.98 12.98 -41.06
N SER A 645 37.70 14.28 -40.89
CA SER A 645 38.38 15.09 -39.89
C SER A 645 38.05 14.58 -38.48
N MET A 646 38.93 14.81 -37.49
CA MET A 646 38.67 14.37 -36.11
C MET A 646 37.40 15.02 -35.55
N SER A 647 37.16 16.30 -35.85
CA SER A 647 35.94 17.00 -35.46
C SER A 647 34.68 16.38 -36.06
N ASP A 648 34.72 15.99 -37.33
CA ASP A 648 33.57 15.37 -37.99
C ASP A 648 33.33 13.97 -37.42
N TYR A 649 34.39 13.19 -37.18
CA TYR A 649 34.29 11.89 -36.53
C TYR A 649 33.61 12.00 -35.16
N ILE A 650 34.09 12.88 -34.28
CA ILE A 650 33.52 13.05 -32.94
C ILE A 650 32.05 13.51 -33.01
N LYS A 651 31.75 14.48 -33.88
CA LYS A 651 30.38 14.99 -34.06
C LYS A 651 29.44 13.90 -34.59
N ASN A 652 29.84 13.19 -35.64
CA ASN A 652 29.02 12.17 -36.29
C ASN A 652 28.85 10.94 -35.40
N ARG A 653 29.89 10.57 -34.63
CA ARG A 653 29.87 9.40 -33.75
C ARG A 653 29.12 9.64 -32.46
N PHE A 654 29.43 10.74 -31.76
CA PHE A 654 28.91 10.97 -30.40
C PHE A 654 27.75 11.98 -30.34
N GLY A 655 27.43 12.66 -31.45
CA GLY A 655 26.39 13.68 -31.48
C GLY A 655 26.71 14.93 -30.65
N PHE A 656 27.97 15.08 -30.19
CA PHE A 656 28.39 16.23 -29.40
C PHE A 656 28.50 17.49 -30.26
N ASN A 657 28.03 18.61 -29.73
CA ASN A 657 28.24 19.91 -30.35
C ASN A 657 29.66 20.38 -30.10
N VAL A 658 30.47 20.42 -31.15
CA VAL A 658 31.78 21.09 -31.14
C VAL A 658 31.53 22.58 -30.93
N THR A 659 31.88 23.09 -29.74
CA THR A 659 31.68 24.49 -29.39
C THR A 659 32.80 25.38 -29.89
N LYS A 660 34.01 24.82 -30.02
CA LYS A 660 35.17 25.56 -30.53
C LYS A 660 36.19 24.63 -31.17
N VAL A 661 36.57 24.97 -32.39
CA VAL A 661 37.77 24.42 -33.04
C VAL A 661 38.92 25.38 -32.74
N ILE A 662 39.98 24.88 -32.09
CA ILE A 662 41.16 25.71 -31.78
C ILE A 662 42.18 25.58 -32.90
N ASP A 663 42.45 24.35 -33.34
CA ASP A 663 43.25 24.00 -34.50
C ASP A 663 42.85 22.59 -35.01
N ASP A 664 43.55 22.04 -36.01
CA ASP A 664 43.26 20.71 -36.58
C ASP A 664 43.40 19.56 -35.57
N LYS A 665 44.02 19.82 -34.41
CA LYS A 665 44.31 18.84 -33.36
C LYS A 665 43.46 19.04 -32.11
N TYR A 666 43.03 20.25 -31.75
CA TYR A 666 42.31 20.55 -30.51
C TYR A 666 40.89 21.05 -30.75
N PHE A 667 39.93 20.36 -30.13
CA PHE A 667 38.52 20.71 -30.20
C PHE A 667 37.91 20.71 -28.80
N ILE A 668 37.15 21.76 -28.49
CA ILE A 668 36.34 21.83 -27.27
C ILE A 668 34.91 21.49 -27.64
N PHE A 669 34.30 20.65 -26.82
CA PHE A 669 32.88 20.37 -26.87
C PHE A 669 32.28 20.53 -25.49
N ASP A 670 31.00 20.87 -25.51
CA ASP A 670 30.19 20.99 -24.31
C ASP A 670 29.42 19.68 -24.12
N SER A 671 29.75 18.97 -23.05
CA SER A 671 29.07 17.75 -22.61
C SER A 671 28.09 18.00 -21.46
N SER A 672 27.82 19.27 -21.13
CA SER A 672 26.86 19.61 -20.07
C SER A 672 25.47 19.07 -20.40
N LYS A 673 25.02 18.13 -19.57
CA LYS A 673 23.60 17.86 -19.34
C LYS A 673 23.26 18.48 -17.98
N ASP A 674 22.15 19.20 -17.90
CA ASP A 674 21.59 19.67 -16.63
C ASP A 674 22.47 20.66 -15.82
N GLY A 675 23.11 21.63 -16.49
CA GLY A 675 23.75 22.77 -15.81
C GLY A 675 25.04 22.47 -15.03
N GLN A 676 25.62 21.27 -15.21
CA GLN A 676 26.97 20.98 -14.74
C GLN A 676 27.98 21.49 -15.77
N ASN A 677 28.97 22.30 -15.35
CA ASN A 677 30.06 22.80 -16.21
C ASN A 677 30.98 21.63 -16.64
N ASP A 678 30.51 20.84 -17.59
CA ASP A 678 31.21 19.66 -18.13
C ASP A 678 31.80 19.97 -19.51
N ILE A 679 32.91 20.72 -19.48
CA ILE A 679 33.70 21.03 -20.66
C ILE A 679 34.82 19.99 -20.84
N SER A 680 35.02 19.57 -22.08
CA SER A 680 36.06 18.61 -22.44
C SER A 680 36.81 19.08 -23.68
N VAL A 681 38.10 18.76 -23.74
CA VAL A 681 38.94 18.98 -24.92
C VAL A 681 39.39 17.63 -25.44
N ILE A 682 39.28 17.45 -26.76
CA ILE A 682 39.79 16.28 -27.46
C ILE A 682 40.96 16.68 -28.33
N PHE A 683 41.98 15.82 -28.38
CA PHE A 683 43.05 15.92 -29.36
C PHE A 683 43.56 14.58 -29.87
N ALA A 684 44.01 14.58 -31.13
CA ALA A 684 44.58 13.39 -31.77
C ALA A 684 45.97 13.06 -31.21
N LEU A 685 46.20 11.78 -30.94
CA LEU A 685 47.52 11.25 -30.53
C LEU A 685 48.26 10.69 -31.74
N ASP A 686 47.54 9.96 -32.60
CA ASP A 686 47.97 9.52 -33.93
C ASP A 686 46.74 9.33 -34.84
N ASP A 687 46.91 8.76 -36.04
CA ASP A 687 45.83 8.56 -37.00
C ASP A 687 44.68 7.67 -36.47
N GLY A 688 44.99 6.79 -35.52
CA GLY A 688 44.08 5.80 -34.97
C GLY A 688 43.75 5.99 -33.49
N HIS A 689 44.19 7.07 -32.84
CA HIS A 689 43.96 7.27 -31.40
C HIS A 689 43.80 8.74 -31.02
N TYR A 690 43.02 9.00 -29.99
CA TYR A 690 42.84 10.35 -29.46
C TYR A 690 42.72 10.36 -27.92
N CYS A 691 43.00 11.50 -27.33
CA CYS A 691 42.83 11.76 -25.92
C CYS A 691 41.67 12.75 -25.71
N LYS A 692 40.82 12.47 -24.71
CA LYS A 692 39.88 13.44 -24.15
C LYS A 692 40.35 13.81 -22.75
N VAL A 693 40.45 15.11 -22.49
CA VAL A 693 40.69 15.66 -21.16
C VAL A 693 39.41 16.29 -20.67
N ARG A 694 39.02 15.96 -19.44
CA ARG A 694 37.84 16.51 -18.75
C ARG A 694 38.24 17.10 -17.41
N CYS A 695 37.65 18.24 -17.06
CA CYS A 695 37.75 18.83 -15.72
C CYS A 695 36.47 19.62 -15.39
N PHE A 696 36.22 19.85 -14.10
CA PHE A 696 35.14 20.73 -13.62
C PHE A 696 35.65 22.15 -13.36
N GLY A 697 36.42 22.69 -14.30
CA GLY A 697 37.07 24.00 -14.24
C GLY A 697 36.75 24.90 -15.42
N THR A 698 37.55 25.92 -15.62
CA THR A 698 37.47 26.87 -16.75
C THR A 698 38.14 26.31 -18.01
N GLU A 699 37.76 26.83 -19.18
CA GLU A 699 38.43 26.50 -20.45
C GLU A 699 39.95 26.75 -20.40
N ALA A 700 40.38 27.80 -19.71
CA ALA A 700 41.80 28.13 -19.58
C ALA A 700 42.58 27.04 -18.81
N GLU A 701 42.01 26.52 -17.73
CA GLU A 701 42.61 25.45 -16.92
C GLU A 701 42.62 24.11 -17.65
N LEU A 702 41.55 23.82 -18.39
CA LEU A 702 41.46 22.65 -19.26
C LEU A 702 42.55 22.68 -20.35
N MET A 703 42.67 23.81 -21.03
CA MET A 703 43.66 24.00 -22.10
C MET A 703 45.09 24.07 -21.59
N LYS A 704 45.31 24.50 -20.33
CA LYS A 704 46.63 24.50 -19.70
C LYS A 704 47.21 23.08 -19.64
N LEU A 705 46.42 22.13 -19.13
CA LEU A 705 46.84 20.72 -19.08
C LEU A 705 46.92 20.11 -20.47
N ALA A 706 45.89 20.27 -21.31
CA ALA A 706 45.84 19.63 -22.61
C ALA A 706 47.03 20.00 -23.50
N LYS A 707 47.53 21.25 -23.43
CA LYS A 707 48.71 21.69 -24.18
C LYS A 707 50.03 21.22 -23.59
N SER A 708 50.09 20.92 -22.29
CA SER A 708 51.32 20.45 -21.63
C SER A 708 51.45 18.93 -21.67
N LEU A 709 50.34 18.20 -21.81
CA LEU A 709 50.29 16.75 -21.69
C LEU A 709 51.15 16.07 -22.76
N LYS A 710 52.16 15.32 -22.32
CA LYS A 710 52.89 14.37 -23.18
C LYS A 710 52.32 12.98 -22.99
N SER A 711 52.30 12.19 -24.06
CA SER A 711 51.86 10.79 -24.00
C SER A 711 52.90 9.85 -24.60
N VAL A 712 53.04 8.67 -24.01
CA VAL A 712 53.92 7.58 -24.43
C VAL A 712 53.10 6.34 -24.76
N LYS A 713 53.58 5.54 -25.72
CA LYS A 713 53.04 4.23 -26.03
C LYS A 713 53.70 3.18 -25.14
N LEU A 714 52.91 2.52 -24.29
CA LEU A 714 53.34 1.39 -23.50
C LEU A 714 53.03 0.09 -24.24
N PRO A 715 54.04 -0.69 -24.68
CA PRO A 715 53.81 -1.90 -25.44
C PRO A 715 53.19 -3.01 -24.58
N LEU A 716 52.20 -3.69 -25.16
CA LEU A 716 51.52 -4.82 -24.54
C LEU A 716 52.13 -6.17 -24.91
N GLY A 717 52.90 -6.23 -25.99
CA GLY A 717 53.51 -7.47 -26.49
C GLY A 717 54.82 -7.85 -25.77
N GLU A 718 55.21 -9.11 -25.90
CA GLU A 718 56.48 -9.65 -25.41
C GLU A 718 57.66 -9.34 -26.34
N LYS A 719 57.53 -8.43 -27.30
CA LYS A 719 58.66 -8.09 -28.19
C LYS A 719 59.71 -7.32 -27.41
N LYS A 720 60.98 -7.70 -27.60
CA LYS A 720 62.11 -7.00 -26.98
C LYS A 720 62.16 -5.56 -27.49
N ILE A 721 62.20 -4.60 -26.59
CA ILE A 721 62.25 -3.16 -26.90
C ILE A 721 63.71 -2.76 -27.03
N THR A 722 64.09 -2.35 -28.24
CA THR A 722 65.48 -2.00 -28.59
C THR A 722 65.65 -0.58 -29.11
N ASP A 723 64.56 0.16 -29.35
CA ASP A 723 64.65 1.57 -29.76
C ASP A 723 64.92 2.46 -28.55
N LEU A 724 65.93 3.32 -28.66
CA LEU A 724 66.40 4.10 -27.52
C LEU A 724 65.41 5.20 -27.09
N ASN A 725 64.60 5.72 -28.02
CA ASN A 725 63.57 6.70 -27.69
C ASN A 725 62.42 6.02 -26.92
N ASP A 726 62.03 4.82 -27.35
CA ASP A 726 61.01 4.02 -26.67
C ASP A 726 61.47 3.67 -25.25
N VAL A 727 62.72 3.21 -25.09
CA VAL A 727 63.31 2.94 -23.77
C VAL A 727 63.29 4.20 -22.90
N ASN A 728 63.74 5.35 -23.43
CA ASN A 728 63.77 6.60 -22.68
C ASN A 728 62.37 7.03 -22.22
N ALA A 729 61.38 6.96 -23.13
CA ALA A 729 60.01 7.33 -22.81
C ALA A 729 59.37 6.39 -21.76
N LEU A 730 59.67 5.09 -21.81
CA LEU A 730 59.18 4.10 -20.85
C LEU A 730 59.74 4.30 -19.45
N LEU A 731 61.03 4.61 -19.33
CA LEU A 731 61.65 4.85 -18.03
C LEU A 731 61.17 6.15 -17.39
N ILE A 732 60.99 7.21 -18.18
CA ILE A 732 60.37 8.47 -17.72
C ILE A 732 58.95 8.19 -17.23
N ALA A 733 58.17 7.41 -17.98
CA ALA A 733 56.85 7.02 -17.53
C ALA A 733 56.96 6.27 -16.18
N TYR A 734 57.74 5.20 -16.07
CA TYR A 734 57.86 4.46 -14.81
C TYR A 734 58.14 5.38 -13.60
N GLU A 735 59.09 6.32 -13.74
CA GLU A 735 59.41 7.31 -12.71
C GLU A 735 58.20 8.16 -12.28
N THR A 736 57.43 8.69 -13.25
CA THR A 736 56.28 9.59 -12.98
C THR A 736 55.16 8.93 -12.17
N GLU A 737 54.94 7.62 -12.33
CA GLU A 737 53.80 6.92 -11.70
C GLU A 737 54.16 6.27 -10.36
N HIS A 738 55.32 5.61 -10.27
CA HIS A 738 55.65 4.81 -9.10
C HIS A 738 56.17 5.62 -7.92
N LYS A 739 56.13 6.96 -8.00
CA LYS A 739 56.55 7.90 -6.95
C LYS A 739 57.76 7.36 -6.18
N LEU A 740 58.81 6.96 -6.92
CA LEU A 740 60.08 6.58 -6.30
C LEU A 740 60.45 7.69 -5.30
N PRO A 741 60.94 7.37 -4.10
CA PRO A 741 61.07 8.32 -3.01
C PRO A 741 61.66 9.64 -3.52
N VAL A 742 60.90 10.74 -3.31
CA VAL A 742 61.21 12.05 -3.88
C VAL A 742 62.66 12.38 -3.60
N SER A 743 63.43 12.61 -4.68
CA SER A 743 64.88 12.88 -4.78
C SER A 743 65.81 11.76 -5.28
N MET A 744 65.36 10.50 -5.48
CA MET A 744 66.27 9.39 -5.85
C MET A 744 66.74 9.31 -7.31
N ILE A 745 65.93 9.74 -8.29
CA ILE A 745 66.37 9.92 -9.68
C ILE A 745 66.44 11.42 -9.92
N THR A 746 67.61 11.91 -10.34
CA THR A 746 67.81 13.35 -10.61
C THR A 746 67.38 13.72 -12.03
N SER A 747 67.56 12.81 -12.98
CA SER A 747 67.14 12.97 -14.36
C SER A 747 67.23 11.64 -15.11
N ILE A 748 66.41 11.52 -16.16
CA ILE A 748 66.54 10.49 -17.19
C ILE A 748 66.81 11.20 -18.51
N SER A 749 67.87 10.78 -19.21
CA SER A 749 68.22 11.36 -20.49
C SER A 749 68.76 10.33 -21.47
N GLN A 750 68.36 10.46 -22.72
CA GLN A 750 68.86 9.65 -23.82
C GLN A 750 70.23 10.16 -24.30
N GLY A 751 71.22 9.27 -24.38
CA GLY A 751 72.48 9.50 -25.09
C GLY A 751 72.50 8.81 -26.46
N ASP A 752 73.69 8.68 -27.06
CA ASP A 752 73.81 8.13 -28.43
C ASP A 752 73.58 6.61 -28.52
N LYS A 753 73.80 5.88 -27.42
CA LYS A 753 73.74 4.41 -27.37
C LYS A 753 72.94 3.84 -26.20
N GLN A 754 72.76 4.64 -25.15
CA GLN A 754 72.12 4.23 -23.90
C GLN A 754 71.26 5.35 -23.35
N VAL A 755 70.23 4.98 -22.60
CA VAL A 755 69.47 5.87 -21.74
C VAL A 755 70.13 5.90 -20.37
N TYR A 756 70.47 7.09 -19.92
CA TYR A 756 71.10 7.30 -18.63
C TYR A 756 70.02 7.63 -17.59
N VAL A 757 69.98 6.83 -16.53
CA VAL A 757 69.18 7.09 -15.33
C VAL A 757 70.13 7.60 -14.27
N TYR A 758 70.08 8.90 -14.00
CA TYR A 758 70.95 9.53 -13.01
C TYR A 758 70.34 9.40 -11.62
N LEU A 759 71.03 8.70 -10.73
CA LEU A 759 70.62 8.46 -9.35
C LEU A 759 71.17 9.57 -8.45
N GLY A 760 70.35 10.11 -7.56
CA GLY A 760 70.83 11.12 -6.61
C GLY A 760 71.77 10.54 -5.54
N THR A 761 72.39 11.44 -4.80
CA THR A 761 73.40 11.14 -3.76
C THR A 761 72.74 10.65 -2.46
N PHE A 762 72.38 9.37 -2.37
CA PHE A 762 71.79 8.72 -1.19
C PHE A 762 72.62 7.53 -0.72
N ASP A 763 72.17 6.89 0.37
CA ASP A 763 72.69 5.59 0.85
C ASP A 763 72.68 4.55 -0.30
N ILE A 764 73.77 3.81 -0.43
CA ILE A 764 74.00 2.78 -1.46
C ILE A 764 72.86 1.76 -1.47
N LYS A 765 72.30 1.39 -0.31
CA LYS A 765 71.20 0.41 -0.21
C LYS A 765 69.91 0.89 -0.85
N GLU A 766 69.62 2.18 -0.76
CA GLU A 766 68.44 2.77 -1.40
C GLU A 766 68.65 2.91 -2.92
N GLN A 767 69.87 3.21 -3.37
CA GLN A 767 70.22 3.18 -4.79
C GLN A 767 70.05 1.77 -5.38
N GLU A 768 70.55 0.74 -4.69
CA GLU A 768 70.38 -0.66 -5.11
C GLU A 768 68.90 -1.05 -5.22
N LYS A 769 68.06 -0.59 -4.30
CA LYS A 769 66.61 -0.83 -4.32
C LYS A 769 65.93 -0.21 -5.54
N VAL A 770 66.27 1.03 -5.88
CA VAL A 770 65.72 1.72 -7.07
C VAL A 770 66.17 1.03 -8.35
N ILE A 771 67.46 0.67 -8.44
CA ILE A 771 67.99 -0.08 -9.59
C ILE A 771 67.23 -1.40 -9.76
N GLU A 772 67.04 -2.14 -8.66
CA GLU A 772 66.32 -3.41 -8.68
C GLU A 772 64.85 -3.23 -9.12
N GLN A 773 64.16 -2.20 -8.63
CA GLN A 773 62.80 -1.88 -9.04
C GLN A 773 62.72 -1.56 -10.55
N MET A 774 63.64 -0.73 -11.07
CA MET A 774 63.68 -0.39 -12.49
C MET A 774 64.07 -1.57 -13.36
N LYS A 775 64.99 -2.44 -12.93
CA LYS A 775 65.31 -3.69 -13.64
C LYS A 775 64.12 -4.63 -13.70
N ASN A 776 63.37 -4.75 -12.61
CA ASN A 776 62.14 -5.55 -12.60
C ASN A 776 61.09 -4.98 -13.57
N TYR A 777 60.96 -3.65 -13.62
CA TYR A 777 60.12 -2.98 -14.62
C TYR A 777 60.61 -3.23 -16.05
N MET A 778 61.91 -3.10 -16.30
CA MET A 778 62.50 -3.35 -17.62
C MET A 778 62.26 -4.78 -18.07
N LYS A 779 62.42 -5.76 -17.18
CA LYS A 779 62.08 -7.15 -17.44
C LYS A 779 60.59 -7.34 -17.73
N PHE A 780 59.71 -6.69 -16.96
CA PHE A 780 58.27 -6.71 -17.19
C PHE A 780 57.89 -6.13 -18.56
N MET A 781 58.56 -5.06 -18.99
CA MET A 781 58.35 -4.43 -20.30
C MET A 781 59.16 -5.06 -21.44
N ASN A 782 59.98 -6.07 -21.15
CA ASN A 782 60.95 -6.66 -22.09
C ASN A 782 61.90 -5.64 -22.74
N ILE A 783 62.37 -4.67 -21.95
CA ILE A 783 63.40 -3.70 -22.34
C ILE A 783 64.77 -4.38 -22.34
N ASP A 784 65.59 -4.08 -23.34
CA ASP A 784 66.98 -4.51 -23.36
C ASP A 784 67.80 -3.81 -22.27
N GLU A 785 68.26 -4.56 -21.26
CA GLU A 785 69.05 -4.01 -20.15
C GLU A 785 70.35 -3.34 -20.61
N GLU A 786 70.93 -3.77 -21.74
CA GLU A 786 72.15 -3.18 -22.29
C GLU A 786 71.97 -1.73 -22.77
N LEU A 787 70.72 -1.30 -23.00
CA LEU A 787 70.39 0.05 -23.44
C LEU A 787 70.22 1.04 -22.28
N VAL A 788 70.31 0.59 -21.02
CA VAL A 788 70.10 1.45 -19.85
C VAL A 788 71.35 1.47 -18.98
N CYS A 789 71.81 2.67 -18.66
CA CYS A 789 72.94 2.89 -17.78
C CYS A 789 72.48 3.65 -16.53
N PHE A 790 72.65 3.04 -15.35
CA PHE A 790 72.44 3.72 -14.08
C PHE A 790 73.73 4.46 -13.71
N ALA A 791 73.66 5.78 -13.70
CA ALA A 791 74.80 6.66 -13.42
C ALA A 791 74.58 7.43 -12.12
N ILE A 792 75.65 7.73 -11.39
CA ILE A 792 75.61 8.71 -10.30
C ILE A 792 76.19 10.00 -10.88
N PRO A 793 75.50 11.15 -10.79
CA PRO A 793 76.08 12.43 -11.17
C PRO A 793 77.42 12.59 -10.45
N GLN A 794 78.52 12.69 -11.18
CA GLN A 794 79.77 13.11 -10.58
C GLN A 794 79.52 14.48 -9.97
N THR A 795 79.57 14.58 -8.64
CA THR A 795 79.92 15.85 -8.01
C THR A 795 81.22 16.28 -8.66
N VAL A 796 81.24 17.48 -9.25
CA VAL A 796 82.47 18.12 -9.71
C VAL A 796 83.39 18.27 -8.49
N ALA A 797 84.23 17.26 -8.26
CA ALA A 797 85.46 17.27 -7.50
C ALA A 797 86.08 15.86 -7.58
N ASP A 798 87.17 15.79 -8.33
CA ASP A 798 88.14 14.71 -8.55
C ASP A 798 87.87 13.71 -9.69
#